data_AF-P9WQ85-F1
#
_entry.id   AF-P9WQ85-F1
#
_cell.length_a   1.000
_cell.length_b   1.000
_cell.length_c   1.000
_cell.angle_alpha   90.00
_cell.angle_beta   90.00
_cell.angle_gamma   90.00
#
_symmetry.space_group_name_H-M   'P 1'
#
loop_
_entity.id
_entity.type
_entity.pdbx_description
1 polymer ?
#
loop_
_entity_poly.entity_id
_entity_poly.type
_entity_poly.pdbx_seq_one_letter_code
_entity_poly.pdbx_strand_id
1 'polypeptide(L)'
;MPTGLGYDFLRPVEDSGINDLKHYYFMADLADGQPLGRANLYSVCFDLATTDRKLTPAWRTTIKRWFPGFMTFRFLECGLLTMVSNPLALRSDTDLERVLPVLAGQMDQLAHDDGSDFLMIRDVDPEHYQRYLDILRPLGFRPALGFSRVDTTISWSSVEEALGCLSHKRRLPLKTSLEFRERFGIEVEELDEYAEHAPVLARLWRNVKTEAKDYQREDLNPEFFAACSRHLHGRSRLWLFRYQGTPIAFFLNVWGADENYILLEWGIDRDFEHYRKANLYRAALMLSLKDAISRDKRRMEMGITNYFTKLRIPGARVIPTIYFLRHSTDPVHTATLARMMMHNIQRPTLPDDMSEEFCRWEERIRLDQDGLPEHDIFRKIDRQHKYTGLKLGGVYGFYPRFTGPQRSTVKAAELGEIVLLGTNSYLGLATHPEVVEASAEATRRYGTGCSGSPLLNGTLDLHVSLEQELACFLGKPAAVLCSTGYQSNLAAISALCESGDMIIQDALNHRSLFDAARLSGADFTLYRHNDMDHLARVLRRTEGRRRIIVVDAVFSMEGTVADLATIAELADRHGCRVYVDESHALGVLGPDGRGASAALGVLARMDVVMGTFSKSFASVGGFIAGDRPVVDYIRHNGSGHVFSASLPPAAAAATHAALRVSRREPDRRARVLAAAEYMATGLARQGYQAEYHGTAIVPVILGNPTVAHAGYLRLMRSGVYVNPVAPPAVPEERSGFRTSYLADHRQSDLDRALHVFAGLAEDLTPQGAAL
;
A
#
# COMPACT_ATOMS: atom_id res chain seq x y z
N MET A 1 22.53 3.76 -37.23
CA MET A 1 21.31 3.44 -36.45
C MET A 1 21.77 2.82 -35.15
N PRO A 2 21.16 3.19 -34.00
CA PRO A 2 21.38 2.46 -32.76
C PRO A 2 21.08 0.98 -33.01
N THR A 3 21.94 0.09 -32.52
CA THR A 3 21.75 -1.38 -32.59
C THR A 3 20.28 -1.79 -32.42
N GLY A 4 19.64 -1.36 -31.34
CA GLY A 4 18.31 -1.81 -30.98
C GLY A 4 17.17 -1.39 -31.92
N LEU A 5 17.32 -0.32 -32.71
CA LEU A 5 16.27 0.16 -33.62
C LEU A 5 16.45 -0.33 -35.06
N GLY A 6 17.49 -1.11 -35.35
CA GLY A 6 17.62 -1.80 -36.64
C GLY A 6 16.56 -2.90 -36.78
N TYR A 7 15.89 -2.99 -37.92
CA TYR A 7 14.80 -3.96 -38.11
C TYR A 7 15.24 -5.41 -37.80
N ASP A 8 16.46 -5.79 -38.19
CA ASP A 8 17.01 -7.12 -37.86
C ASP A 8 17.11 -7.43 -36.35
N PHE A 9 17.21 -6.40 -35.50
CA PHE A 9 17.22 -6.55 -34.03
C PHE A 9 15.81 -6.63 -33.43
N LEU A 10 14.79 -6.24 -34.19
CA LEU A 10 13.38 -6.39 -33.82
C LEU A 10 12.84 -7.76 -34.22
N ARG A 11 13.33 -8.31 -35.33
CA ARG A 11 12.93 -9.61 -35.87
C ARG A 11 12.97 -10.78 -34.87
N PRO A 12 13.99 -10.93 -33.99
CA PRO A 12 13.97 -12.00 -33.01
C PRO A 12 12.77 -11.94 -32.06
N VAL A 13 12.30 -10.74 -31.73
CA VAL A 13 11.12 -10.54 -30.88
C VAL A 13 9.85 -10.88 -31.64
N GLU A 14 9.73 -10.39 -32.89
CA GLU A 14 8.58 -10.64 -33.77
C GLU A 14 8.41 -12.12 -34.11
N ASP A 15 9.47 -12.73 -34.66
CA ASP A 15 9.45 -14.09 -35.20
C ASP A 15 9.33 -15.14 -34.07
N SER A 16 9.60 -14.76 -32.81
CA SER A 16 9.48 -15.66 -31.67
C SER A 16 8.11 -15.69 -31.01
N GLY A 17 7.25 -14.69 -31.28
CA GLY A 17 5.94 -14.56 -30.64
C GLY A 17 6.02 -14.47 -29.11
N ILE A 18 7.14 -14.02 -28.54
CA ILE A 18 7.24 -13.83 -27.09
C ILE A 18 6.21 -12.79 -26.63
N ASN A 19 5.66 -12.98 -25.43
CA ASN A 19 4.69 -12.08 -24.80
C ASN A 19 3.38 -11.79 -25.59
N ASP A 20 3.12 -12.48 -26.72
CA ASP A 20 1.97 -12.22 -27.61
C ASP A 20 1.87 -10.75 -28.03
N LEU A 21 3.01 -10.17 -28.43
CA LEU A 21 3.11 -8.76 -28.78
C LEU A 21 2.43 -8.46 -30.12
N LYS A 22 1.81 -7.28 -30.20
CA LYS A 22 1.40 -6.68 -31.48
C LYS A 22 2.32 -5.54 -31.82
N HIS A 23 3.05 -5.67 -32.93
CA HIS A 23 4.12 -4.76 -33.33
C HIS A 23 3.62 -3.64 -34.25
N TYR A 24 4.21 -2.45 -34.11
CA TYR A 24 4.00 -1.31 -35.00
C TYR A 24 5.32 -0.57 -35.22
N TYR A 25 5.54 -0.05 -36.43
CA TYR A 25 6.69 0.78 -36.74
C TYR A 25 6.24 2.17 -37.12
N PHE A 26 6.81 3.15 -36.44
CA PHE A 26 6.60 4.54 -36.77
C PHE A 26 7.77 5.03 -37.61
N MET A 27 7.46 5.65 -38.74
CA MET A 27 8.41 6.38 -39.58
C MET A 27 7.87 7.78 -39.82
N ALA A 28 8.69 8.79 -39.53
CA ALA A 28 8.41 10.18 -39.83
C ALA A 28 9.33 10.63 -40.96
N ASP A 29 8.72 11.01 -42.08
CA ASP A 29 9.43 11.53 -43.26
C ASP A 29 9.06 12.99 -43.50
N LEU A 30 9.98 13.74 -44.10
CA LEU A 30 9.67 15.01 -44.75
C LEU A 30 8.74 14.77 -45.95
N ALA A 31 8.09 15.83 -46.42
CA ALA A 31 7.21 15.76 -47.59
C ALA A 31 7.93 15.31 -48.88
N ASP A 32 9.27 15.44 -48.93
CA ASP A 32 10.12 14.95 -50.02
C ASP A 32 10.57 13.49 -49.85
N GLY A 33 10.10 12.80 -48.80
CA GLY A 33 10.42 11.40 -48.49
C GLY A 33 11.71 11.20 -47.72
N GLN A 34 12.41 12.26 -47.29
CA GLN A 34 13.60 12.08 -46.45
C GLN A 34 13.23 11.71 -45.01
N PRO A 35 13.85 10.68 -44.42
CA PRO A 35 13.53 10.25 -43.06
C PRO A 35 14.01 11.26 -42.01
N LEU A 36 13.10 11.63 -41.11
CA LEU A 36 13.38 12.47 -39.93
C LEU A 36 13.59 11.65 -38.68
N GLY A 37 12.82 10.58 -38.50
CA GLY A 37 12.94 9.73 -37.34
C GLY A 37 12.08 8.49 -37.42
N ARG A 38 12.37 7.53 -36.55
CA ARG A 38 11.63 6.28 -36.46
C ARG A 38 11.61 5.74 -35.04
N ALA A 39 10.55 5.02 -34.72
CA ALA A 39 10.38 4.36 -33.44
C ALA A 39 9.78 2.95 -33.62
N ASN A 40 10.11 2.06 -32.70
CA ASN A 40 9.46 0.77 -32.56
C ASN A 40 8.37 0.88 -31.49
N LEU A 41 7.18 0.37 -31.79
CA LEU A 41 6.10 0.27 -30.84
C LEU A 41 5.57 -1.16 -30.74
N TYR A 42 5.07 -1.50 -29.57
CA TYR A 42 4.39 -2.77 -29.36
C TYR A 42 3.27 -2.63 -28.32
N SER A 43 2.19 -3.38 -28.52
CA SER A 43 1.16 -3.57 -27.53
C SER A 43 1.43 -4.84 -26.73
N VAL A 44 1.30 -4.76 -25.40
CA VAL A 44 1.52 -5.87 -24.47
C VAL A 44 0.58 -5.81 -23.28
N CYS A 45 0.01 -6.95 -22.89
CA CYS A 45 -0.71 -7.04 -21.63
C CYS A 45 0.27 -7.22 -20.46
N PHE A 46 0.13 -6.37 -19.46
CA PHE A 46 1.04 -6.32 -18.33
C PHE A 46 0.29 -6.44 -16.99
N ASP A 47 0.78 -7.32 -16.12
CA ASP A 47 0.26 -7.53 -14.77
C ASP A 47 1.06 -6.71 -13.75
N LEU A 48 0.56 -5.52 -13.42
CA LEU A 48 1.18 -4.64 -12.42
C LEU A 48 1.18 -5.24 -11.01
N ALA A 49 0.36 -6.26 -10.71
CA ALA A 49 0.42 -6.92 -9.39
C ALA A 49 1.77 -7.60 -9.16
N THR A 50 2.48 -7.99 -10.22
CA THR A 50 3.82 -8.58 -10.12
C THR A 50 4.87 -7.61 -9.58
N THR A 51 4.58 -6.30 -9.61
CA THR A 51 5.46 -5.27 -9.04
C THR A 51 5.32 -5.13 -7.52
N ASP A 52 4.21 -5.60 -6.94
CA ASP A 52 4.04 -5.68 -5.48
C ASP A 52 4.71 -6.96 -4.95
N ARG A 53 5.90 -6.78 -4.37
CA ARG A 53 6.69 -7.89 -3.81
C ARG A 53 6.11 -8.48 -2.54
N LYS A 54 5.26 -7.73 -1.83
CA LYS A 54 4.59 -8.21 -0.62
C LYS A 54 3.39 -9.08 -0.97
N LEU A 55 2.93 -9.03 -2.23
CA LEU A 55 1.87 -9.88 -2.74
C LEU A 55 2.46 -11.13 -3.40
N THR A 56 2.35 -12.27 -2.73
CA THR A 56 2.90 -13.54 -3.22
C THR A 56 2.26 -13.99 -4.55
N PRO A 57 2.94 -14.79 -5.39
CA PRO A 57 2.33 -15.35 -6.61
C PRO A 57 1.02 -16.11 -6.35
N ALA A 58 0.93 -16.84 -5.23
CA ALA A 58 -0.27 -17.55 -4.82
C ALA A 58 -1.44 -16.57 -4.57
N TRP A 59 -1.21 -15.52 -3.77
CA TRP A 59 -2.22 -14.50 -3.52
C TRP A 59 -2.63 -13.75 -4.78
N ARG A 60 -1.70 -13.42 -5.68
CA ARG A 60 -2.04 -12.81 -6.98
C ARG A 60 -3.00 -13.69 -7.78
N THR A 61 -2.70 -14.98 -7.84
CA THR A 61 -3.54 -15.96 -8.55
C THR A 61 -4.93 -16.04 -7.92
N THR A 62 -5.01 -16.12 -6.59
CA THR A 62 -6.29 -16.14 -5.86
C THR A 62 -7.11 -14.86 -6.11
N ILE A 63 -6.48 -13.68 -5.99
CA ILE A 63 -7.18 -12.40 -6.20
C ILE A 63 -7.68 -12.29 -7.63
N LYS A 64 -6.87 -12.69 -8.64
CA LYS A 64 -7.31 -12.69 -10.04
C LYS A 64 -8.44 -13.68 -10.31
N ARG A 65 -8.53 -14.80 -9.58
CA ARG A 65 -9.69 -15.70 -9.66
C ARG A 65 -10.98 -14.99 -9.23
N TRP A 66 -10.92 -14.13 -8.22
CA TRP A 66 -12.09 -13.34 -7.77
C TRP A 66 -12.35 -12.10 -8.64
N PHE A 67 -11.28 -11.49 -9.15
CA PHE A 67 -11.28 -10.25 -9.91
C PHE A 67 -10.36 -10.41 -11.12
N PRO A 68 -10.82 -10.98 -12.25
CA PRO A 68 -9.96 -11.30 -13.40
C PRO A 68 -9.14 -10.13 -13.94
N GLY A 69 -9.68 -8.91 -13.90
CA GLY A 69 -9.00 -7.69 -14.31
C GLY A 69 -8.03 -7.09 -13.28
N PHE A 70 -7.84 -7.72 -12.11
CA PHE A 70 -7.02 -7.15 -11.03
C PHE A 70 -5.62 -6.82 -11.52
N MET A 71 -5.30 -5.52 -11.55
CA MET A 71 -4.00 -4.96 -11.92
C MET A 71 -3.46 -5.42 -13.29
N THR A 72 -4.32 -5.85 -14.21
CA THR A 72 -3.91 -6.27 -15.56
C THR A 72 -4.31 -5.21 -16.56
N PHE A 73 -3.35 -4.66 -17.29
CA PHE A 73 -3.59 -3.57 -18.24
C PHE A 73 -2.85 -3.80 -19.53
N ARG A 74 -3.39 -3.30 -20.63
CA ARG A 74 -2.72 -3.28 -21.93
C ARG A 74 -1.93 -1.99 -22.09
N PHE A 75 -0.66 -2.13 -22.42
CA PHE A 75 0.27 -1.02 -22.66
C PHE A 75 0.62 -0.96 -24.15
N LEU A 76 0.48 0.21 -24.76
CA LEU A 76 1.14 0.54 -26.02
C LEU A 76 2.46 1.26 -25.72
N GLU A 77 3.57 0.59 -26.00
CA GLU A 77 4.90 1.09 -25.63
C GLU A 77 5.71 1.48 -26.84
N CYS A 78 6.41 2.60 -26.75
CA CYS A 78 7.44 3.03 -27.68
C CYS A 78 8.81 2.77 -27.06
N GLY A 79 9.56 1.84 -27.65
CA GLY A 79 10.87 1.39 -27.17
C GLY A 79 11.15 -0.05 -27.58
N LEU A 80 12.03 -0.74 -26.86
CA LEU A 80 12.35 -2.14 -27.10
C LEU A 80 11.92 -3.00 -25.92
N LEU A 81 11.46 -4.23 -26.18
CA LEU A 81 11.04 -5.12 -25.10
C LEU A 81 12.26 -5.63 -24.32
N THR A 82 13.24 -6.17 -25.05
CA THR A 82 14.37 -6.98 -24.52
C THR A 82 15.68 -6.20 -24.30
N MET A 83 15.68 -4.89 -24.57
CA MET A 83 16.90 -4.07 -24.49
C MET A 83 16.55 -2.68 -23.97
N VAL A 84 17.48 -2.05 -23.26
CA VAL A 84 17.35 -0.65 -22.88
C VAL A 84 17.96 0.17 -24.00
N SER A 85 17.17 0.99 -24.67
CA SER A 85 17.72 1.88 -25.69
C SER A 85 16.85 3.09 -25.88
N ASN A 86 17.43 4.18 -26.38
CA ASN A 86 16.66 5.37 -26.72
C ASN A 86 15.46 4.99 -27.62
N PRO A 87 14.23 5.36 -27.23
CA PRO A 87 13.01 4.89 -27.90
C PRO A 87 12.85 5.41 -29.32
N LEU A 88 13.57 6.47 -29.68
CA LEU A 88 13.44 7.19 -30.93
C LEU A 88 14.81 7.36 -31.60
N ALA A 89 14.94 6.89 -32.84
CA ALA A 89 16.08 7.24 -33.69
C ALA A 89 15.71 8.48 -34.48
N LEU A 90 16.48 9.54 -34.32
CA LEU A 90 16.32 10.80 -35.06
C LEU A 90 17.47 10.97 -36.05
N ARG A 91 17.19 11.69 -37.14
CA ARG A 91 18.21 12.15 -38.08
C ARG A 91 19.15 13.17 -37.43
N SER A 92 18.59 14.07 -36.64
CA SER A 92 19.31 15.06 -35.83
C SER A 92 18.55 15.26 -34.52
N ASP A 93 19.26 15.57 -33.45
CA ASP A 93 18.64 15.88 -32.15
C ASP A 93 17.62 17.03 -32.24
N THR A 94 17.78 17.95 -33.21
CA THR A 94 16.85 19.08 -33.44
C THR A 94 15.52 18.67 -34.07
N ASP A 95 15.40 17.45 -34.59
CA ASP A 95 14.15 16.94 -35.15
C ASP A 95 13.19 16.40 -34.06
N LEU A 96 13.63 16.31 -32.79
CA LEU A 96 12.82 15.80 -31.66
C LEU A 96 11.49 16.53 -31.49
N GLU A 97 11.53 17.87 -31.50
CA GLU A 97 10.36 18.74 -31.34
C GLU A 97 9.33 18.58 -32.47
N ARG A 98 9.78 18.06 -33.63
CA ARG A 98 8.93 17.82 -34.80
C ARG A 98 8.36 16.41 -34.80
N VAL A 99 9.17 15.43 -34.40
CA VAL A 99 8.82 14.00 -34.50
C VAL A 99 8.01 13.51 -33.30
N LEU A 100 8.39 13.90 -32.09
CA LEU A 100 7.81 13.37 -30.86
C LEU A 100 6.30 13.69 -30.69
N PRO A 101 5.80 14.90 -31.00
CA PRO A 101 4.35 15.17 -30.96
C PRO A 101 3.55 14.32 -31.96
N VAL A 102 4.12 14.09 -33.15
CA VAL A 102 3.48 13.28 -34.20
C VAL A 102 3.42 11.82 -33.77
N LEU A 103 4.51 11.29 -33.20
CA LEU A 103 4.54 9.96 -32.61
C LEU A 103 3.48 9.80 -31.52
N ALA A 104 3.40 10.74 -30.57
CA ALA A 104 2.40 10.69 -29.51
C ALA A 104 0.96 10.70 -30.06
N GLY A 105 0.68 11.50 -31.10
CA GLY A 105 -0.61 11.51 -31.77
C GLY A 105 -0.94 10.20 -32.51
N GLN A 106 0.05 9.55 -33.12
CA GLN A 106 -0.14 8.22 -33.72
C GLN A 106 -0.38 7.14 -32.65
N MET A 107 0.31 7.23 -31.50
CA MET A 107 0.07 6.33 -30.38
C MET A 107 -1.36 6.44 -29.84
N ASP A 108 -1.97 7.62 -29.86
CA ASP A 108 -3.38 7.79 -29.46
C ASP A 108 -4.33 7.01 -30.35
N GLN A 109 -4.15 7.10 -31.67
CA GLN A 109 -4.96 6.35 -32.61
C GLN A 109 -4.78 4.83 -32.43
N LEU A 110 -3.53 4.37 -32.33
CA LEU A 110 -3.23 2.96 -32.11
C LEU A 110 -3.77 2.42 -30.78
N ALA A 111 -3.69 3.22 -29.71
CA ALA A 111 -4.23 2.84 -28.40
C ALA A 111 -5.75 2.73 -28.43
N HIS A 112 -6.44 3.61 -29.16
CA HIS A 112 -7.87 3.50 -29.39
C HIS A 112 -8.24 2.21 -30.15
N ASP A 113 -7.50 1.91 -31.22
CA ASP A 113 -7.78 0.76 -32.09
C ASP A 113 -7.48 -0.59 -31.42
N ASP A 114 -6.43 -0.67 -30.58
CA ASP A 114 -6.04 -1.89 -29.88
C ASP A 114 -6.65 -2.04 -28.47
N GLY A 115 -7.38 -1.02 -28.00
CA GLY A 115 -7.95 -0.98 -26.66
C GLY A 115 -6.88 -0.92 -25.55
N SER A 116 -5.79 -0.19 -25.78
CA SER A 116 -4.73 -0.02 -24.79
C SER A 116 -5.14 0.94 -23.68
N ASP A 117 -4.93 0.53 -22.43
CA ASP A 117 -5.20 1.34 -21.24
C ASP A 117 -4.15 2.45 -21.06
N PHE A 118 -2.88 2.12 -21.34
CA PHE A 118 -1.76 3.03 -21.15
C PHE A 118 -0.86 3.14 -22.38
N LEU A 119 -0.31 4.33 -22.58
CA LEU A 119 0.75 4.64 -23.52
C LEU A 119 2.02 4.88 -22.72
N MET A 120 3.16 4.35 -23.19
CA MET A 120 4.45 4.58 -22.54
C MET A 120 5.57 4.79 -23.55
N ILE A 121 6.34 5.86 -23.39
CA ILE A 121 7.60 6.09 -24.08
C ILE A 121 8.70 5.81 -23.07
N ARG A 122 9.47 4.75 -23.27
CA ARG A 122 10.40 4.20 -22.27
C ARG A 122 11.85 4.55 -22.59
N ASP A 123 12.72 4.34 -21.61
CA ASP A 123 14.18 4.36 -21.77
C ASP A 123 14.78 5.69 -22.28
N VAL A 124 14.16 6.82 -21.90
CA VAL A 124 14.69 8.16 -22.21
C VAL A 124 15.90 8.45 -21.34
N ASP A 125 17.00 8.89 -21.96
CA ASP A 125 18.22 9.24 -21.26
C ASP A 125 18.08 10.57 -20.49
N PRO A 126 18.74 10.73 -19.33
CA PRO A 126 18.58 11.91 -18.47
C PRO A 126 18.94 13.23 -19.16
N GLU A 127 19.92 13.21 -20.07
CA GLU A 127 20.31 14.39 -20.87
C GLU A 127 19.19 14.91 -21.78
N HIS A 128 18.24 14.06 -22.17
CA HIS A 128 17.10 14.43 -23.01
C HIS A 128 15.83 14.72 -22.21
N TYR A 129 15.86 14.47 -20.89
CA TYR A 129 14.68 14.50 -20.02
C TYR A 129 13.88 15.79 -20.15
N GLN A 130 14.52 16.96 -20.04
CA GLN A 130 13.81 18.24 -20.05
C GLN A 130 13.10 18.48 -21.39
N ARG A 131 13.76 18.17 -22.50
CA ARG A 131 13.17 18.32 -23.85
C ARG A 131 11.97 17.40 -24.05
N TYR A 132 12.10 16.14 -23.63
CA TYR A 132 10.96 15.20 -23.66
C TYR A 132 9.83 15.68 -22.76
N LEU A 133 10.14 16.15 -21.55
CA LEU A 133 9.15 16.66 -20.61
C LEU A 133 8.38 17.86 -21.17
N ASP A 134 9.08 18.83 -21.77
CA ASP A 134 8.48 20.04 -22.34
C ASP A 134 7.50 19.71 -23.48
N ILE A 135 7.80 18.68 -24.26
CA ILE A 135 6.95 18.21 -25.36
C ILE A 135 5.78 17.34 -24.86
N LEU A 136 6.05 16.38 -23.99
CA LEU A 136 5.09 15.33 -23.62
C LEU A 136 4.15 15.73 -22.48
N ARG A 137 4.58 16.62 -21.57
CA ARG A 137 3.73 17.09 -20.45
C ARG A 137 2.46 17.79 -20.94
N PRO A 138 2.49 18.71 -21.92
CA PRO A 138 1.27 19.29 -22.51
C PRO A 138 0.34 18.25 -23.15
N LEU A 139 0.90 17.14 -23.64
CA LEU A 139 0.15 16.02 -24.21
C LEU A 139 -0.41 15.06 -23.14
N GLY A 140 -0.22 15.37 -21.85
CA GLY A 140 -0.79 14.63 -20.72
C GLY A 140 0.09 13.50 -20.20
N PHE A 141 1.30 13.30 -20.73
CA PHE A 141 2.23 12.33 -20.17
C PHE A 141 2.82 12.81 -18.84
N ARG A 142 3.23 11.85 -18.02
CA ARG A 142 3.94 12.07 -16.77
C ARG A 142 5.22 11.25 -16.71
N PRO A 143 6.31 11.82 -16.19
CA PRO A 143 7.56 11.09 -16.04
C PRO A 143 7.50 10.12 -14.86
N ALA A 144 8.21 9.00 -14.99
CA ALA A 144 8.53 8.09 -13.90
C ALA A 144 9.93 7.52 -14.15
N LEU A 145 10.67 7.19 -13.09
CA LEU A 145 11.92 6.47 -13.25
C LEU A 145 11.64 5.04 -13.70
N GLY A 146 12.31 4.63 -14.77
CA GLY A 146 12.37 3.26 -15.25
C GLY A 146 13.42 2.41 -14.55
N PHE A 147 13.79 1.32 -15.21
CA PHE A 147 14.88 0.45 -14.77
C PHE A 147 16.22 1.00 -15.27
N SER A 148 17.09 1.38 -14.34
CA SER A 148 18.40 1.92 -14.66
C SER A 148 19.27 0.92 -15.42
N ARG A 149 20.00 1.38 -16.43
CA ARG A 149 21.03 0.56 -17.09
C ARG A 149 22.39 0.79 -16.45
N VAL A 150 23.33 -0.11 -16.72
CA VAL A 150 24.73 0.09 -16.36
C VAL A 150 25.56 0.12 -17.64
N ASP A 151 26.36 1.15 -17.79
CA ASP A 151 27.15 1.36 -18.99
C ASP A 151 28.60 1.60 -18.62
N THR A 152 29.51 1.22 -19.52
CA THR A 152 30.90 1.66 -19.46
C THR A 152 31.39 2.14 -20.81
N THR A 153 32.24 3.16 -20.80
CA THR A 153 33.01 3.58 -21.97
C THR A 153 34.23 2.68 -22.07
N ILE A 154 34.41 2.05 -23.23
CA ILE A 154 35.59 1.28 -23.56
C ILE A 154 36.61 2.24 -24.16
N SER A 155 37.67 2.50 -23.41
CA SER A 155 38.81 3.33 -23.86
C SER A 155 40.13 2.57 -23.83
N TRP A 156 40.10 1.26 -23.58
CA TRP A 156 41.27 0.41 -23.41
C TRP A 156 41.52 -0.44 -24.64
N SER A 157 42.79 -0.72 -24.92
CA SER A 157 43.24 -1.61 -25.98
C SER A 157 43.21 -3.08 -25.59
N SER A 158 43.14 -3.38 -24.29
CA SER A 158 43.11 -4.74 -23.75
C SER A 158 42.39 -4.83 -22.41
N VAL A 159 41.99 -6.04 -22.02
CA VAL A 159 41.39 -6.30 -20.70
C VAL A 159 42.43 -6.09 -19.59
N GLU A 160 43.70 -6.41 -19.84
CA GLU A 160 44.81 -6.19 -18.92
C GLU A 160 44.97 -4.71 -18.59
N GLU A 161 44.88 -3.85 -19.60
CA GLU A 161 44.90 -2.40 -19.43
C GLU A 161 43.68 -1.92 -18.62
N ALA A 162 42.48 -2.37 -18.99
CA ALA A 162 41.25 -2.03 -18.26
C ALA A 162 41.35 -2.42 -16.77
N LEU A 163 41.82 -3.63 -16.48
CA LEU A 163 42.06 -4.11 -15.12
C LEU A 163 43.17 -3.34 -14.40
N GLY A 164 44.15 -2.81 -15.14
CA GLY A 164 45.23 -1.96 -14.64
C GLY A 164 44.73 -0.64 -14.04
N CYS A 165 43.59 -0.11 -14.51
CA CYS A 165 42.96 1.09 -13.96
C CYS A 165 42.34 0.88 -12.57
N LEU A 166 42.22 -0.37 -12.10
CA LEU A 166 41.58 -0.69 -10.82
C LEU A 166 42.60 -0.90 -9.70
N SER A 167 42.21 -0.52 -8.49
CA SER A 167 42.97 -0.89 -7.29
C SER A 167 43.07 -2.40 -7.15
N HIS A 168 44.12 -2.89 -6.48
CA HIS A 168 44.33 -4.33 -6.27
C HIS A 168 43.09 -5.04 -5.71
N LYS A 169 42.41 -4.42 -4.73
CA LYS A 169 41.18 -4.95 -4.10
C LYS A 169 40.02 -5.10 -5.09
N ARG A 170 39.88 -4.20 -6.07
CA ARG A 170 38.84 -4.28 -7.11
C ARG A 170 39.23 -5.20 -8.26
N ARG A 171 40.52 -5.26 -8.60
CA ARG A 171 41.08 -6.06 -9.69
C ARG A 171 41.06 -7.55 -9.40
N LEU A 172 41.49 -7.96 -8.21
CA LEU A 172 41.69 -9.37 -7.86
C LEU A 172 40.41 -10.21 -8.10
N PRO A 173 39.20 -9.81 -7.65
CA PRO A 173 38.01 -10.63 -7.86
C PRO A 173 37.56 -10.77 -9.33
N LEU A 174 37.99 -9.88 -10.22
CA LEU A 174 37.72 -9.96 -11.67
C LEU A 174 38.73 -10.90 -12.34
N LYS A 175 40.01 -10.79 -11.99
CA LYS A 175 41.06 -11.67 -12.49
C LYS A 175 40.81 -13.12 -12.06
N THR A 176 40.55 -13.34 -10.78
CA THR A 176 40.29 -14.67 -10.22
C THR A 176 39.00 -15.32 -10.76
N SER A 177 38.03 -14.53 -11.23
CA SER A 177 36.85 -15.11 -11.90
C SER A 177 37.13 -15.62 -13.30
N LEU A 178 38.23 -15.22 -13.95
CA LEU A 178 38.63 -15.76 -15.26
C LEU A 178 39.33 -17.12 -15.15
N GLU A 179 39.81 -17.51 -13.97
CA GLU A 179 40.47 -18.80 -13.67
C GLU A 179 39.45 -19.94 -13.42
N PHE A 180 38.21 -19.78 -13.89
CA PHE A 180 37.13 -20.73 -13.62
C PHE A 180 37.35 -22.10 -14.28
N ARG A 181 38.07 -22.13 -15.41
CA ARG A 181 38.40 -23.35 -16.14
C ARG A 181 39.28 -24.25 -15.28
N GLU A 182 40.39 -23.71 -14.79
CA GLU A 182 41.39 -24.44 -14.01
C GLU A 182 40.88 -24.78 -12.61
N ARG A 183 40.10 -23.88 -12.00
CA ARG A 183 39.66 -24.02 -10.61
C ARG A 183 38.46 -24.93 -10.42
N PHE A 184 37.58 -25.00 -11.42
CA PHE A 184 36.29 -25.67 -11.27
C PHE A 184 35.99 -26.67 -12.40
N GLY A 185 36.91 -26.87 -13.37
CA GLY A 185 36.68 -27.78 -14.49
C GLY A 185 35.50 -27.37 -15.37
N ILE A 186 35.27 -26.06 -15.50
CA ILE A 186 34.17 -25.50 -16.29
C ILE A 186 34.72 -25.09 -17.65
N GLU A 187 34.16 -25.64 -18.72
CA GLU A 187 34.49 -25.28 -20.10
C GLU A 187 33.62 -24.10 -20.54
N VAL A 188 34.13 -23.28 -21.47
CA VAL A 188 33.30 -22.27 -22.17
C VAL A 188 33.55 -22.35 -23.66
N GLU A 189 32.46 -22.41 -24.41
CA GLU A 189 32.40 -22.37 -25.86
C GLU A 189 31.96 -20.98 -26.33
N GLU A 190 32.52 -20.56 -27.45
CA GLU A 190 32.20 -19.32 -28.15
C GLU A 190 31.40 -19.69 -29.40
N LEU A 191 30.12 -19.31 -29.45
CA LEU A 191 29.22 -19.74 -30.51
C LEU A 191 28.63 -18.51 -31.22
N ASP A 192 28.83 -18.47 -32.54
CA ASP A 192 28.17 -17.51 -33.45
C ASP A 192 26.87 -18.10 -34.07
N GLU A 193 26.72 -19.43 -34.01
CA GLU A 193 25.48 -20.17 -34.31
C GLU A 193 25.10 -21.00 -33.08
N TYR A 194 23.89 -20.78 -32.55
CA TYR A 194 23.45 -21.36 -31.29
C TYR A 194 21.96 -21.72 -31.28
N ALA A 195 21.32 -21.74 -32.45
CA ALA A 195 19.91 -22.11 -32.59
C ALA A 195 19.59 -23.50 -32.02
N GLU A 196 20.50 -24.47 -32.17
CA GLU A 196 20.32 -25.83 -31.63
C GLU A 196 20.29 -25.87 -30.09
N HIS A 197 20.83 -24.84 -29.43
CA HIS A 197 20.83 -24.73 -27.97
C HIS A 197 19.60 -23.99 -27.43
N ALA A 198 18.74 -23.43 -28.28
CA ALA A 198 17.57 -22.65 -27.87
C ALA A 198 16.75 -23.25 -26.70
N PRO A 199 16.42 -24.57 -26.68
CA PRO A 199 15.69 -25.16 -25.56
C PRO A 199 16.45 -25.06 -24.23
N VAL A 200 17.77 -25.28 -24.23
CA VAL A 200 18.58 -25.21 -23.01
C VAL A 200 18.79 -23.76 -22.56
N LEU A 201 18.95 -22.82 -23.50
CA LEU A 201 19.06 -21.39 -23.20
C LEU A 201 17.78 -20.89 -22.53
N ALA A 202 16.61 -21.18 -23.09
CA ALA A 202 15.33 -20.79 -22.50
C ALA A 202 15.14 -21.40 -21.09
N ARG A 203 15.57 -22.65 -20.86
CA ARG A 203 15.54 -23.26 -19.52
C ARG A 203 16.43 -22.50 -18.53
N LEU A 204 17.70 -22.27 -18.90
CA LEU A 204 18.68 -21.59 -18.04
C LEU A 204 18.27 -20.14 -17.74
N TRP A 205 17.65 -19.46 -18.71
CA TRP A 205 17.10 -18.12 -18.52
C TRP A 205 15.90 -18.13 -17.58
N ARG A 206 14.98 -19.10 -17.74
CA ARG A 206 13.80 -19.25 -16.86
C ARG A 206 14.20 -19.47 -15.40
N ASN A 207 15.29 -20.18 -15.14
CA ASN A 207 15.84 -20.33 -13.78
C ASN A 207 16.22 -18.96 -13.17
N VAL A 208 16.76 -18.04 -13.99
CA VAL A 208 17.07 -16.68 -13.54
C VAL A 208 15.79 -15.89 -13.28
N LYS A 209 14.83 -15.90 -14.22
CA LYS A 209 13.54 -15.21 -14.10
C LYS A 209 12.75 -15.62 -12.87
N THR A 210 12.65 -16.92 -12.60
CA THR A 210 11.81 -17.47 -11.53
C THR A 210 12.28 -17.05 -10.13
N GLU A 211 13.59 -16.84 -9.98
CA GLU A 211 14.20 -16.39 -8.73
C GLU A 211 14.63 -14.91 -8.76
N ALA A 212 14.29 -14.18 -9.82
CA ALA A 212 14.60 -12.76 -9.91
C ALA A 212 13.79 -12.01 -8.84
N LYS A 213 14.50 -11.28 -7.99
CA LYS A 213 13.86 -10.29 -7.09
C LYS A 213 13.39 -9.10 -7.90
N ASP A 214 14.14 -8.76 -8.95
CA ASP A 214 13.89 -7.64 -9.85
C ASP A 214 12.79 -7.99 -10.84
N TYR A 215 12.00 -6.98 -11.18
CA TYR A 215 10.91 -7.08 -12.12
C TYR A 215 11.42 -7.51 -13.51
N GLN A 216 10.79 -8.53 -14.09
CA GLN A 216 11.09 -9.00 -15.45
C GLN A 216 9.85 -8.97 -16.32
N ARG A 217 9.97 -8.26 -17.45
CA ARG A 217 8.90 -7.99 -18.42
C ARG A 217 8.72 -9.13 -19.40
N GLU A 218 9.83 -9.71 -19.78
CA GLU A 218 9.96 -10.63 -20.89
C GLU A 218 9.56 -12.05 -20.46
N ASP A 219 9.10 -12.84 -21.41
CA ASP A 219 8.98 -14.29 -21.30
C ASP A 219 9.69 -14.95 -22.49
N LEU A 220 11.02 -15.05 -22.39
CA LEU A 220 11.86 -15.56 -23.46
C LEU A 220 11.66 -17.07 -23.63
N ASN A 221 11.20 -17.45 -24.82
CA ASN A 221 10.96 -18.84 -25.21
C ASN A 221 12.15 -19.38 -26.05
N PRO A 222 12.19 -20.68 -26.36
CA PRO A 222 13.24 -21.23 -27.23
C PRO A 222 13.31 -20.52 -28.60
N GLU A 223 12.17 -20.17 -29.18
CA GLU A 223 12.13 -19.54 -30.50
C GLU A 223 12.84 -18.18 -30.51
N PHE A 224 12.79 -17.40 -29.42
CA PHE A 224 13.54 -16.16 -29.29
C PHE A 224 15.05 -16.38 -29.47
N PHE A 225 15.62 -17.38 -28.78
CA PHE A 225 17.04 -17.69 -28.91
C PHE A 225 17.40 -18.22 -30.31
N ALA A 226 16.52 -19.04 -30.90
CA ALA A 226 16.70 -19.51 -32.27
C ALA A 226 16.65 -18.36 -33.29
N ALA A 227 15.69 -17.44 -33.14
CA ALA A 227 15.53 -16.28 -33.99
C ALA A 227 16.70 -15.29 -33.84
N CYS A 228 17.21 -15.08 -32.63
CA CYS A 228 18.47 -14.36 -32.40
C CYS A 228 19.62 -14.97 -33.20
N SER A 229 19.83 -16.29 -33.11
CA SER A 229 20.89 -16.96 -33.86
C SER A 229 20.75 -16.80 -35.38
N ARG A 230 19.52 -16.76 -35.91
CA ARG A 230 19.25 -16.63 -37.35
C ARG A 230 19.41 -15.19 -37.86
N HIS A 231 18.80 -14.22 -37.18
CA HIS A 231 18.72 -12.83 -37.67
C HIS A 231 19.91 -11.97 -37.25
N LEU A 232 20.57 -12.35 -36.15
CA LEU A 232 21.75 -11.67 -35.61
C LEU A 232 23.05 -12.44 -35.87
N HIS A 233 23.07 -13.33 -36.86
CA HIS A 233 24.30 -13.99 -37.29
C HIS A 233 25.37 -12.94 -37.67
N GLY A 234 26.60 -13.13 -37.19
CA GLY A 234 27.70 -12.16 -37.32
C GLY A 234 27.57 -10.87 -36.49
N ARG A 235 26.44 -10.70 -35.78
CA ARG A 235 26.12 -9.56 -34.91
C ARG A 235 25.74 -9.97 -33.49
N SER A 236 25.90 -11.24 -33.16
CA SER A 236 25.65 -11.80 -31.84
C SER A 236 26.63 -12.91 -31.53
N ARG A 237 26.88 -13.13 -30.24
CA ARG A 237 27.78 -14.17 -29.73
C ARG A 237 27.29 -14.70 -28.41
N LEU A 238 27.32 -16.03 -28.30
CA LEU A 238 26.95 -16.75 -27.10
C LEU A 238 28.20 -17.33 -26.43
N TRP A 239 28.39 -17.00 -25.15
CA TRP A 239 29.29 -17.74 -24.25
C TRP A 239 28.49 -18.88 -23.62
N LEU A 240 28.77 -20.14 -24.00
CA LEU A 240 28.09 -21.31 -23.41
C LEU A 240 29.03 -22.01 -22.43
N PHE A 241 28.65 -22.07 -21.15
CA PHE A 241 29.45 -22.70 -20.10
C PHE A 241 28.97 -24.13 -19.85
N ARG A 242 29.92 -25.07 -19.77
CA ARG A 242 29.65 -26.46 -19.47
C ARG A 242 30.41 -26.93 -18.24
N TYR A 243 29.75 -27.77 -17.45
CA TYR A 243 30.38 -28.53 -16.38
C TYR A 243 30.09 -30.00 -16.62
N GLN A 244 31.16 -30.80 -16.73
CA GLN A 244 31.07 -32.24 -17.06
C GLN A 244 30.20 -32.49 -18.32
N GLY A 245 30.44 -31.70 -19.38
CA GLY A 245 29.70 -31.77 -20.65
C GLY A 245 28.27 -31.18 -20.64
N THR A 246 27.73 -30.84 -19.48
CA THR A 246 26.36 -30.32 -19.35
C THR A 246 26.34 -28.80 -19.43
N PRO A 247 25.50 -28.16 -20.27
CA PRO A 247 25.32 -26.70 -20.25
C PRO A 247 24.75 -26.22 -18.92
N ILE A 248 25.50 -25.35 -18.25
CA ILE A 248 25.16 -24.82 -16.92
C ILE A 248 24.96 -23.31 -16.91
N ALA A 249 25.47 -22.56 -17.88
CA ALA A 249 25.22 -21.12 -17.98
C ALA A 249 25.39 -20.64 -19.41
N PHE A 250 24.80 -19.50 -19.73
CA PHE A 250 25.07 -18.81 -20.99
C PHE A 250 25.05 -17.30 -20.80
N PHE A 251 25.80 -16.60 -21.66
CA PHE A 251 25.72 -15.14 -21.78
C PHE A 251 25.62 -14.76 -23.27
N LEU A 252 24.51 -14.15 -23.67
CA LEU A 252 24.24 -13.70 -25.04
C LEU A 252 24.60 -12.22 -25.19
N ASN A 253 25.39 -11.91 -26.22
CA ASN A 253 25.87 -10.57 -26.53
C ASN A 253 25.47 -10.19 -27.95
N VAL A 254 25.22 -8.90 -28.17
CA VAL A 254 24.83 -8.36 -29.48
C VAL A 254 25.53 -7.03 -29.76
N TRP A 255 25.81 -6.75 -31.03
CA TRP A 255 26.40 -5.49 -31.47
C TRP A 255 25.95 -5.16 -32.89
N GLY A 256 25.93 -3.87 -33.22
CA GLY A 256 25.64 -3.40 -34.58
C GLY A 256 26.86 -2.76 -35.24
N ALA A 257 26.59 -1.97 -36.26
CA ALA A 257 27.62 -1.17 -36.95
C ALA A 257 28.02 0.09 -36.17
N ASP A 258 27.28 0.43 -35.12
CA ASP A 258 27.59 1.54 -34.23
C ASP A 258 28.69 1.16 -33.21
N GLU A 259 28.99 2.09 -32.32
CA GLU A 259 30.04 1.93 -31.31
C GLU A 259 29.62 1.07 -30.10
N ASN A 260 28.39 0.54 -30.10
CA ASN A 260 27.78 -0.11 -28.94
C ASN A 260 27.96 -1.64 -28.97
N TYR A 261 28.24 -2.18 -27.79
CA TYR A 261 28.20 -3.60 -27.46
C TYR A 261 27.16 -3.80 -26.35
N ILE A 262 26.22 -4.73 -26.52
CA ILE A 262 25.13 -4.91 -25.57
C ILE A 262 25.11 -6.33 -25.04
N LEU A 263 25.04 -6.41 -23.72
CA LEU A 263 24.88 -7.64 -22.98
C LEU A 263 23.39 -7.91 -22.92
N LEU A 264 22.94 -8.77 -23.84
CA LEU A 264 21.54 -9.00 -24.07
C LEU A 264 20.95 -9.84 -22.94
N GLU A 265 21.38 -11.09 -22.79
CA GLU A 265 20.73 -12.01 -21.87
C GLU A 265 21.67 -12.98 -21.14
N TRP A 266 21.23 -13.43 -19.97
CA TRP A 266 21.97 -14.35 -19.10
C TRP A 266 21.07 -15.47 -18.57
N GLY A 267 21.58 -16.69 -18.57
CA GLY A 267 20.95 -17.83 -17.91
C GLY A 267 21.97 -18.65 -17.14
N ILE A 268 21.54 -19.26 -16.05
CA ILE A 268 22.39 -20.13 -15.23
C ILE A 268 21.56 -21.18 -14.50
N ASP A 269 22.12 -22.37 -14.40
CA ASP A 269 21.69 -23.42 -13.50
C ASP A 269 22.17 -23.05 -12.09
N ARG A 270 21.26 -22.99 -11.12
CA ARG A 270 21.62 -22.65 -9.73
C ARG A 270 21.97 -23.88 -8.91
N ASP A 271 21.70 -25.08 -9.45
CA ASP A 271 21.87 -26.36 -8.76
C ASP A 271 23.22 -27.03 -9.06
N PHE A 272 24.00 -26.52 -10.02
CA PHE A 272 25.32 -27.10 -10.28
C PHE A 272 26.29 -26.86 -9.11
N GLU A 273 27.18 -27.83 -8.90
CA GLU A 273 28.03 -27.98 -7.72
C GLU A 273 28.78 -26.70 -7.31
N HIS A 274 29.24 -25.92 -8.29
CA HIS A 274 30.12 -24.77 -8.06
C HIS A 274 29.41 -23.42 -8.24
N TYR A 275 28.09 -23.36 -8.38
CA TYR A 275 27.32 -22.12 -8.62
C TYR A 275 27.78 -20.93 -7.77
N ARG A 276 27.80 -21.11 -6.45
CA ARG A 276 28.16 -20.03 -5.51
C ARG A 276 29.64 -19.65 -5.55
N LYS A 277 30.52 -20.59 -5.93
CA LYS A 277 31.98 -20.42 -5.88
C LYS A 277 32.55 -19.87 -7.18
N ALA A 278 32.03 -20.33 -8.33
CA ALA A 278 32.55 -20.01 -9.65
C ALA A 278 32.25 -18.57 -10.08
N ASN A 279 31.13 -17.99 -9.65
CA ASN A 279 30.71 -16.62 -9.98
C ASN A 279 30.70 -16.37 -11.50
N LEU A 280 30.12 -17.31 -12.27
CA LEU A 280 30.20 -17.33 -13.73
C LEU A 280 29.67 -16.06 -14.40
N TYR A 281 28.70 -15.36 -13.81
CA TYR A 281 28.24 -14.08 -14.33
C TYR A 281 29.38 -13.07 -14.48
N ARG A 282 30.28 -13.02 -13.49
CA ARG A 282 31.44 -12.12 -13.53
C ARG A 282 32.47 -12.58 -14.55
N ALA A 283 32.67 -13.88 -14.68
CA ALA A 283 33.56 -14.44 -15.70
C ALA A 283 33.05 -14.08 -17.11
N ALA A 284 31.77 -14.33 -17.38
CA ALA A 284 31.09 -13.99 -18.62
C ALA A 284 31.17 -12.49 -18.94
N LEU A 285 30.93 -11.63 -17.94
CA LEU A 285 31.07 -10.18 -18.08
C LEU A 285 32.47 -9.77 -18.55
N MET A 286 33.53 -10.40 -18.03
CA MET A 286 34.90 -10.14 -18.45
C MET A 286 35.21 -10.68 -19.85
N LEU A 287 34.65 -11.83 -20.22
CA LEU A 287 34.75 -12.37 -21.58
C LEU A 287 34.07 -11.44 -22.59
N SER A 288 32.88 -10.93 -22.27
CA SER A 288 32.16 -9.95 -23.08
C SER A 288 32.92 -8.63 -23.20
N LEU A 289 33.56 -8.13 -22.13
CA LEU A 289 34.43 -6.94 -22.23
C LEU A 289 35.61 -7.18 -23.17
N LYS A 290 36.22 -8.38 -23.12
CA LYS A 290 37.32 -8.76 -24.02
C LYS A 290 36.87 -8.74 -25.48
N ASP A 291 35.72 -9.34 -25.77
CA ASP A 291 35.15 -9.40 -27.12
C ASP A 291 34.73 -8.01 -27.62
N ALA A 292 34.19 -7.15 -26.75
CA ALA A 292 33.87 -5.78 -27.10
C ALA A 292 35.14 -4.97 -27.49
N ILE A 293 36.23 -5.12 -26.72
CA ILE A 293 37.53 -4.47 -27.03
C ILE A 293 38.07 -4.99 -28.36
N SER A 294 38.07 -6.30 -28.59
CA SER A 294 38.61 -6.86 -29.84
C SER A 294 37.79 -6.53 -31.08
N ARG A 295 36.60 -5.96 -30.90
CA ARG A 295 35.68 -5.50 -31.97
C ARG A 295 35.68 -3.98 -32.13
N ASP A 296 36.62 -3.29 -31.50
CA ASP A 296 36.76 -1.84 -31.52
C ASP A 296 35.48 -1.09 -31.07
N LYS A 297 34.72 -1.69 -30.16
CA LYS A 297 33.53 -1.04 -29.57
C LYS A 297 33.96 -0.02 -28.52
N ARG A 298 33.22 1.08 -28.42
CA ARG A 298 33.53 2.20 -27.51
C ARG A 298 32.58 2.29 -26.33
N ARG A 299 31.45 1.58 -26.36
CA ARG A 299 30.49 1.54 -25.26
C ARG A 299 29.99 0.12 -25.05
N MET A 300 29.89 -0.28 -23.78
CA MET A 300 29.32 -1.56 -23.39
C MET A 300 28.15 -1.32 -22.43
N GLU A 301 26.95 -1.64 -22.89
CA GLU A 301 25.71 -1.58 -22.13
C GLU A 301 25.42 -2.94 -21.49
N MET A 302 25.22 -2.94 -20.17
CA MET A 302 25.11 -4.15 -19.37
C MET A 302 23.69 -4.51 -18.93
N GLY A 303 22.67 -3.67 -19.17
CA GLY A 303 21.26 -3.92 -18.79
C GLY A 303 20.95 -3.71 -17.30
N ILE A 304 19.79 -4.19 -16.84
CA ILE A 304 19.08 -3.68 -15.62
C ILE A 304 19.16 -4.53 -14.34
N THR A 305 19.94 -5.60 -14.32
CA THR A 305 20.06 -6.50 -13.15
C THR A 305 21.50 -6.58 -12.61
N ASN A 306 21.74 -7.21 -11.46
CA ASN A 306 23.10 -7.50 -10.96
C ASN A 306 24.09 -6.29 -10.94
N TYR A 307 23.58 -5.10 -10.60
CA TYR A 307 24.32 -3.83 -10.60
C TYR A 307 25.66 -3.91 -9.85
N PHE A 308 25.68 -4.57 -8.69
CA PHE A 308 26.88 -4.71 -7.87
C PHE A 308 28.05 -5.39 -8.61
N THR A 309 27.77 -6.39 -9.45
CA THR A 309 28.82 -7.06 -10.22
C THR A 309 29.26 -6.19 -11.39
N LYS A 310 28.32 -5.53 -12.08
CA LYS A 310 28.59 -4.66 -13.22
C LYS A 310 29.43 -3.43 -12.86
N LEU A 311 29.14 -2.80 -11.71
CA LEU A 311 29.89 -1.65 -11.18
C LEU A 311 31.35 -1.97 -10.80
N ARG A 312 31.78 -3.23 -10.88
CA ARG A 312 33.20 -3.59 -10.73
C ARG A 312 34.01 -3.32 -11.99
N ILE A 313 33.37 -3.27 -13.16
CA ILE A 313 34.01 -2.95 -14.42
C ILE A 313 34.56 -1.51 -14.36
N PRO A 314 35.79 -1.26 -14.83
CA PRO A 314 36.35 0.08 -14.84
C PRO A 314 35.43 1.03 -15.61
N GLY A 315 35.25 2.25 -15.13
CA GLY A 315 34.39 3.25 -15.78
C GLY A 315 32.89 2.99 -15.73
N ALA A 316 32.43 1.84 -15.20
CA ALA A 316 31.01 1.51 -15.18
C ALA A 316 30.18 2.43 -14.28
N ARG A 317 29.05 2.91 -14.79
CA ARG A 317 28.12 3.80 -14.07
C ARG A 317 26.69 3.34 -14.25
N VAL A 318 25.86 3.57 -13.23
CA VAL A 318 24.40 3.38 -13.36
C VAL A 318 23.80 4.62 -13.98
N ILE A 319 23.08 4.45 -15.08
CA ILE A 319 22.36 5.53 -15.77
C ILE A 319 20.86 5.36 -15.48
N PRO A 320 20.21 6.34 -14.82
CA PRO A 320 18.77 6.31 -14.65
C PRO A 320 18.09 6.41 -16.01
N THR A 321 17.04 5.61 -16.22
CA THR A 321 16.18 5.72 -17.40
C THR A 321 14.87 6.37 -17.00
N ILE A 322 14.29 7.18 -17.89
CA ILE A 322 13.03 7.85 -17.64
C ILE A 322 11.96 7.29 -18.58
N TYR A 323 10.80 6.97 -18.02
CA TYR A 323 9.59 6.63 -18.76
C TYR A 323 8.65 7.82 -18.75
N PHE A 324 7.99 8.08 -19.87
CA PHE A 324 6.85 8.97 -19.95
C PHE A 324 5.62 8.12 -20.21
N LEU A 325 4.65 8.18 -19.30
CA LEU A 325 3.45 7.36 -19.38
C LEU A 325 2.18 8.20 -19.32
N ARG A 326 1.11 7.68 -19.91
CA ARG A 326 -0.21 8.31 -19.97
C ARG A 326 -1.28 7.23 -20.06
N HIS A 327 -2.33 7.31 -19.25
CA HIS A 327 -3.56 6.55 -19.48
C HIS A 327 -4.27 7.11 -20.71
N SER A 328 -4.79 6.25 -21.57
CA SER A 328 -5.41 6.64 -22.86
C SER A 328 -6.51 7.70 -22.71
N THR A 329 -7.26 7.66 -21.60
CA THR A 329 -8.43 8.54 -21.39
C THR A 329 -8.51 9.26 -20.03
N ASP A 330 -7.67 8.95 -19.04
CA ASP A 330 -7.87 9.39 -17.65
C ASP A 330 -6.57 9.95 -17.02
N PRO A 331 -6.41 11.28 -16.90
CA PRO A 331 -5.21 11.87 -16.34
C PRO A 331 -4.96 11.50 -14.87
N VAL A 332 -6.01 11.13 -14.12
CA VAL A 332 -5.88 10.70 -12.72
C VAL A 332 -5.24 9.31 -12.64
N HIS A 333 -5.59 8.41 -13.57
CA HIS A 333 -4.90 7.12 -13.72
C HIS A 333 -3.45 7.29 -14.20
N THR A 334 -3.18 8.25 -15.09
CA THR A 334 -1.80 8.61 -15.47
C THR A 334 -0.94 8.95 -14.25
N ALA A 335 -1.39 9.90 -13.44
CA ALA A 335 -0.65 10.34 -12.26
C ALA A 335 -0.50 9.18 -11.24
N THR A 336 -1.54 8.37 -11.10
CA THR A 336 -1.53 7.20 -10.19
C THR A 336 -0.49 6.19 -10.59
N LEU A 337 -0.46 5.76 -11.86
CA LEU A 337 0.52 4.79 -12.34
C LEU A 337 1.95 5.36 -12.24
N ALA A 338 2.16 6.62 -12.62
CA ALA A 338 3.49 7.24 -12.53
C ALA A 338 4.04 7.23 -11.11
N ARG A 339 3.20 7.54 -10.12
CA ARG A 339 3.58 7.49 -8.70
C ARG A 339 3.78 6.05 -8.22
N MET A 340 2.93 5.10 -8.63
CA MET A 340 3.11 3.69 -8.30
C MET A 340 4.44 3.13 -8.83
N MET A 341 4.84 3.48 -10.05
CA MET A 341 6.14 3.06 -10.60
C MET A 341 7.31 3.60 -9.79
N MET A 342 7.23 4.85 -9.31
CA MET A 342 8.26 5.42 -8.43
C MET A 342 8.38 4.70 -7.08
N HIS A 343 7.30 4.08 -6.60
CA HIS A 343 7.29 3.32 -5.34
C HIS A 343 7.67 1.84 -5.52
N ASN A 344 7.29 1.22 -6.64
CA ASN A 344 7.39 -0.22 -6.83
C ASN A 344 8.67 -0.65 -7.57
N ILE A 345 9.28 0.21 -8.38
CA ILE A 345 10.53 -0.11 -9.08
C ILE A 345 11.68 -0.09 -8.07
N GLN A 346 12.30 -1.25 -7.84
CA GLN A 346 13.43 -1.34 -6.92
C GLN A 346 14.60 -0.50 -7.42
N ARG A 347 15.13 0.34 -6.51
CA ARG A 347 16.36 1.08 -6.77
C ARG A 347 17.60 0.21 -6.55
N PRO A 348 18.60 0.29 -7.43
CA PRO A 348 19.87 -0.38 -7.20
C PRO A 348 20.53 0.14 -5.92
N THR A 349 21.24 -0.73 -5.20
CA THR A 349 22.15 -0.29 -4.13
C THR A 349 23.41 0.28 -4.79
N LEU A 350 23.63 1.59 -4.63
CA LEU A 350 24.69 2.33 -5.30
C LEU A 350 25.81 2.73 -4.32
N PRO A 351 27.05 2.93 -4.78
CA PRO A 351 28.07 3.68 -4.05
C PRO A 351 27.60 5.11 -3.74
N ASP A 352 28.11 5.72 -2.67
CA ASP A 352 27.61 7.00 -2.12
C ASP A 352 27.54 8.13 -3.16
N ASP A 353 28.56 8.29 -4.00
CA ASP A 353 28.64 9.32 -5.05
C ASP A 353 27.57 9.14 -6.13
N MET A 354 27.40 7.92 -6.63
CA MET A 354 26.34 7.60 -7.60
C MET A 354 24.94 7.65 -6.97
N SER A 355 24.85 7.33 -5.67
CA SER A 355 23.59 7.41 -4.93
C SER A 355 23.09 8.84 -4.86
N GLU A 356 23.97 9.84 -4.70
CA GLU A 356 23.56 11.24 -4.63
C GLU A 356 22.98 11.73 -5.97
N GLU A 357 23.65 11.44 -7.09
CA GLU A 357 23.15 11.78 -8.43
C GLU A 357 21.80 11.11 -8.71
N PHE A 358 21.67 9.83 -8.35
CA PHE A 358 20.41 9.09 -8.52
C PHE A 358 19.27 9.67 -7.67
N CYS A 359 19.54 10.03 -6.41
CA CYS A 359 18.57 10.68 -5.53
C CYS A 359 18.12 12.04 -6.07
N ARG A 360 19.01 12.81 -6.70
CA ARG A 360 18.65 14.09 -7.35
C ARG A 360 17.67 13.87 -8.51
N TRP A 361 17.90 12.85 -9.34
CA TRP A 361 16.97 12.48 -10.41
C TRP A 361 15.62 12.00 -9.88
N GLU A 362 15.63 11.17 -8.84
CA GLU A 362 14.40 10.69 -8.21
C GLU A 362 13.56 11.82 -7.66
N GLU A 363 14.18 12.77 -6.96
CA GLU A 363 13.47 13.93 -6.44
C GLU A 363 12.99 14.83 -7.57
N ARG A 364 13.81 15.09 -8.59
CA ARG A 364 13.40 15.89 -9.75
C ARG A 364 12.16 15.31 -10.43
N ILE A 365 12.16 14.00 -10.71
CA ILE A 365 11.03 13.33 -11.34
C ILE A 365 9.80 13.35 -10.43
N ARG A 366 9.97 13.15 -9.12
CA ARG A 366 8.86 13.24 -8.16
C ARG A 366 8.23 14.64 -8.15
N LEU A 367 9.05 15.70 -8.21
CA LEU A 367 8.57 17.07 -8.31
C LEU A 367 7.83 17.30 -9.64
N ASP A 368 8.36 16.75 -10.75
CA ASP A 368 7.79 16.91 -12.09
C ASP A 368 6.52 16.08 -12.34
N GLN A 369 6.22 15.11 -11.48
CA GLN A 369 4.93 14.41 -11.45
C GLN A 369 3.81 15.29 -10.90
N ASP A 370 4.15 16.31 -10.12
CA ASP A 370 3.14 17.15 -9.50
C ASP A 370 2.51 18.08 -10.54
N GLY A 371 1.17 18.08 -10.63
CA GLY A 371 0.41 18.97 -11.48
C GLY A 371 0.26 20.39 -10.90
N LEU A 372 0.52 20.56 -9.61
CA LEU A 372 0.38 21.83 -8.90
C LEU A 372 1.74 22.36 -8.38
N PRO A 373 1.95 23.69 -8.35
CA PRO A 373 3.19 24.31 -7.86
C PRO A 373 3.53 23.93 -6.41
N GLU A 374 4.80 24.09 -6.03
CA GLU A 374 5.29 23.73 -4.69
C GLU A 374 4.55 24.43 -3.55
N HIS A 375 4.25 25.71 -3.73
CA HIS A 375 3.56 26.52 -2.72
C HIS A 375 2.03 26.41 -2.80
N ASP A 376 1.49 25.57 -3.68
CA ASP A 376 0.05 25.33 -3.77
C ASP A 376 -0.42 24.45 -2.60
N ILE A 377 -1.37 24.94 -1.81
CA ILE A 377 -1.90 24.24 -0.64
C ILE A 377 -2.60 22.91 -0.99
N PHE A 378 -3.08 22.77 -2.22
CA PHE A 378 -3.72 21.56 -2.75
C PHE A 378 -2.75 20.59 -3.39
N ARG A 379 -1.45 20.88 -3.47
CA ARG A 379 -0.42 19.95 -3.99
C ARG A 379 -0.46 18.58 -3.32
N LYS A 380 -0.86 18.51 -2.05
CA LYS A 380 -1.06 17.24 -1.32
C LYS A 380 -2.16 16.34 -1.93
N ILE A 381 -3.17 16.93 -2.56
CA ILE A 381 -4.27 16.22 -3.23
C ILE A 381 -3.75 15.58 -4.51
N ASP A 382 -2.96 16.32 -5.28
CA ASP A 382 -2.32 15.85 -6.52
C ASP A 382 -1.33 14.70 -6.26
N ARG A 383 -0.74 14.65 -5.06
CA ARG A 383 0.11 13.53 -4.61
C ARG A 383 -0.65 12.28 -4.17
N GLN A 384 -1.95 12.38 -3.96
CA GLN A 384 -2.73 11.28 -3.41
C GLN A 384 -3.10 10.27 -4.51
N HIS A 385 -2.54 9.07 -4.41
CA HIS A 385 -2.74 8.00 -5.40
C HIS A 385 -3.26 6.69 -4.80
N LYS A 386 -3.26 6.53 -3.46
CA LYS A 386 -3.56 5.23 -2.82
C LYS A 386 -4.97 4.73 -3.14
N TYR A 387 -6.00 5.54 -2.91
CA TYR A 387 -7.38 5.12 -3.19
C TYR A 387 -7.66 5.01 -4.69
N THR A 388 -7.01 5.84 -5.51
CA THR A 388 -7.10 5.72 -6.97
C THR A 388 -6.43 4.45 -7.46
N GLY A 389 -5.31 4.05 -6.86
CA GLY A 389 -4.65 2.77 -7.14
C GLY A 389 -5.56 1.57 -6.82
N LEU A 390 -6.33 1.63 -5.72
CA LEU A 390 -7.35 0.61 -5.44
C LEU A 390 -8.46 0.58 -6.50
N LYS A 391 -8.89 1.75 -7.00
CA LYS A 391 -9.89 1.85 -8.08
C LYS A 391 -9.35 1.28 -9.39
N LEU A 392 -8.15 1.71 -9.77
CA LEU A 392 -7.44 1.27 -10.95
C LEU A 392 -7.24 -0.25 -10.92
N GLY A 393 -6.88 -0.81 -9.76
CA GLY A 393 -6.76 -2.25 -9.56
C GLY A 393 -8.08 -3.01 -9.47
N GLY A 394 -9.24 -2.35 -9.46
CA GLY A 394 -10.55 -3.00 -9.36
C GLY A 394 -10.89 -3.58 -7.98
N VAL A 395 -10.21 -3.14 -6.91
CA VAL A 395 -10.38 -3.61 -5.52
C VAL A 395 -10.80 -2.49 -4.55
N TYR A 396 -11.34 -1.39 -5.08
CA TYR A 396 -11.92 -0.32 -4.28
C TYR A 396 -13.35 -0.70 -3.83
N GLY A 397 -13.57 -0.81 -2.52
CA GLY A 397 -14.87 -1.20 -1.96
C GLY A 397 -15.40 -0.31 -0.82
N PHE A 398 -14.82 0.87 -0.64
CA PHE A 398 -15.24 1.80 0.41
C PHE A 398 -16.58 2.49 0.08
N TYR A 399 -17.23 3.00 1.12
CA TYR A 399 -18.54 3.66 1.06
C TYR A 399 -19.66 2.77 0.47
N PRO A 400 -19.84 1.53 0.95
CA PRO A 400 -20.94 0.70 0.50
C PRO A 400 -22.28 1.36 0.84
N ARG A 401 -23.25 1.18 -0.07
CA ARG A 401 -24.59 1.76 0.08
C ARG A 401 -25.53 0.74 0.71
N PHE A 402 -25.94 1.01 1.94
CA PHE A 402 -26.98 0.24 2.64
C PHE A 402 -28.34 0.93 2.50
N THR A 403 -29.40 0.15 2.36
CA THR A 403 -30.77 0.61 2.03
C THR A 403 -31.82 0.20 3.07
N GLY A 404 -31.37 -0.27 4.24
CA GLY A 404 -32.24 -0.70 5.32
C GLY A 404 -31.61 -0.48 6.69
N PRO A 405 -32.36 -0.74 7.77
CA PRO A 405 -31.82 -0.66 9.11
C PRO A 405 -30.71 -1.68 9.32
N GLN A 406 -29.75 -1.35 10.19
CA GLN A 406 -28.68 -2.26 10.57
C GLN A 406 -29.14 -3.15 11.72
N ARG A 407 -29.19 -4.47 11.47
CA ARG A 407 -29.47 -5.54 12.43
C ARG A 407 -28.32 -6.57 12.33
N SER A 408 -28.55 -7.80 12.78
CA SER A 408 -27.70 -8.96 12.41
C SER A 408 -27.40 -9.04 10.90
N THR A 409 -28.35 -8.60 10.08
CA THR A 409 -28.22 -8.45 8.63
C THR A 409 -28.47 -7.00 8.21
N VAL A 410 -28.04 -6.66 6.99
CA VAL A 410 -28.33 -5.37 6.34
C VAL A 410 -28.58 -5.57 4.85
N LYS A 411 -29.42 -4.72 4.26
CA LYS A 411 -29.65 -4.70 2.81
C LYS A 411 -28.63 -3.81 2.11
N ALA A 412 -27.70 -4.40 1.36
CA ALA A 412 -26.79 -3.70 0.46
C ALA A 412 -27.45 -3.47 -0.91
N ALA A 413 -27.30 -2.27 -1.47
CA ALA A 413 -28.02 -1.83 -2.66
C ALA A 413 -27.88 -2.79 -3.86
N GLU A 414 -26.69 -3.36 -4.07
CA GLU A 414 -26.36 -4.19 -5.23
C GLU A 414 -26.28 -5.70 -4.92
N LEU A 415 -26.30 -6.08 -3.63
CA LEU A 415 -26.04 -7.45 -3.19
C LEU A 415 -27.20 -8.08 -2.39
N GLY A 416 -28.26 -7.32 -2.12
CA GLY A 416 -29.39 -7.79 -1.32
C GLY A 416 -29.08 -7.87 0.17
N GLU A 417 -29.67 -8.83 0.88
CA GLU A 417 -29.46 -9.00 2.32
C GLU A 417 -28.16 -9.77 2.62
N ILE A 418 -27.31 -9.17 3.46
CA ILE A 418 -26.00 -9.69 3.84
C ILE A 418 -25.83 -9.65 5.37
N VAL A 419 -25.04 -10.57 5.91
CA VAL A 419 -24.70 -10.59 7.35
C VAL A 419 -23.81 -9.39 7.68
N LEU A 420 -24.12 -8.68 8.76
CA LEU A 420 -23.42 -7.46 9.16
C LEU A 420 -22.49 -7.73 10.35
N LEU A 421 -21.20 -7.91 10.10
CA LEU A 421 -20.18 -8.08 11.15
C LEU A 421 -19.28 -6.84 11.29
N GLY A 422 -19.82 -5.65 11.02
CA GLY A 422 -19.01 -4.44 10.92
C GLY A 422 -19.67 -3.17 11.47
N THR A 423 -20.63 -3.31 12.38
CA THR A 423 -21.29 -2.17 13.05
C THR A 423 -20.96 -2.12 14.53
N ASN A 424 -21.00 -0.92 15.10
CA ASN A 424 -20.78 -0.71 16.53
C ASN A 424 -22.09 -0.69 17.34
N SER A 425 -23.23 -1.04 16.74
CA SER A 425 -24.53 -1.11 17.44
C SER A 425 -24.62 -2.38 18.31
N TYR A 426 -23.69 -2.54 19.24
CA TYR A 426 -23.47 -3.79 19.98
C TYR A 426 -24.75 -4.33 20.61
N LEU A 427 -25.59 -3.50 21.22
CA LEU A 427 -26.80 -3.97 21.88
C LEU A 427 -28.01 -4.20 20.93
N GLY A 428 -27.85 -3.96 19.63
CA GLY A 428 -28.91 -4.07 18.63
C GLY A 428 -30.07 -3.10 18.86
N LEU A 429 -29.82 -1.96 19.51
CA LEU A 429 -30.88 -1.05 19.97
C LEU A 429 -31.38 -0.08 18.89
N ALA A 430 -30.67 0.04 17.76
CA ALA A 430 -31.03 0.95 16.67
C ALA A 430 -32.39 0.65 16.03
N THR A 431 -32.89 -0.57 16.22
CA THR A 431 -34.20 -1.01 15.72
C THR A 431 -35.16 -1.43 16.83
N HIS A 432 -34.80 -1.15 18.10
CA HIS A 432 -35.63 -1.49 19.24
C HIS A 432 -36.92 -0.65 19.23
N PRO A 433 -38.12 -1.25 19.36
CA PRO A 433 -39.37 -0.52 19.25
C PRO A 433 -39.48 0.68 20.21
N GLU A 434 -39.09 0.50 21.48
CA GLU A 434 -39.11 1.61 22.46
C GLU A 434 -38.15 2.75 22.10
N VAL A 435 -36.99 2.44 21.49
CA VAL A 435 -35.99 3.44 21.12
C VAL A 435 -36.45 4.24 19.90
N VAL A 436 -37.02 3.54 18.91
CA VAL A 436 -37.59 4.16 17.71
C VAL A 436 -38.78 5.06 18.08
N GLU A 437 -39.68 4.57 18.94
CA GLU A 437 -40.85 5.35 19.35
C GLU A 437 -40.46 6.57 20.19
N ALA A 438 -39.50 6.44 21.10
CA ALA A 438 -39.00 7.58 21.88
C ALA A 438 -38.42 8.69 20.97
N SER A 439 -37.69 8.29 19.93
CA SER A 439 -37.16 9.21 18.91
C SER A 439 -38.28 9.94 18.15
N ALA A 440 -39.27 9.18 17.66
CA ALA A 440 -40.41 9.72 16.92
C ALA A 440 -41.26 10.68 17.79
N GLU A 441 -41.53 10.31 19.04
CA GLU A 441 -42.30 11.13 19.97
C GLU A 441 -41.58 12.42 20.34
N ALA A 442 -40.28 12.36 20.62
CA ALA A 442 -39.50 13.55 20.91
C ALA A 442 -39.45 14.50 19.71
N THR A 443 -39.39 13.98 18.49
CA THR A 443 -39.47 14.79 17.27
C THR A 443 -40.82 15.51 17.17
N ARG A 444 -41.93 14.83 17.49
CA ARG A 444 -43.26 15.45 17.50
C ARG A 444 -43.41 16.52 18.58
N ARG A 445 -42.86 16.27 19.77
CA ARG A 445 -43.01 17.15 20.93
C ARG A 445 -42.09 18.38 20.91
N TYR A 446 -40.83 18.20 20.56
CA TYR A 446 -39.80 19.24 20.64
C TYR A 446 -39.36 19.79 19.28
N GLY A 447 -39.79 19.17 18.18
CA GLY A 447 -39.34 19.49 16.84
C GLY A 447 -38.05 18.76 16.44
N THR A 448 -37.53 19.11 15.26
CA THR A 448 -36.37 18.42 14.65
C THR A 448 -35.02 18.84 15.22
N GLY A 449 -34.96 19.95 15.96
CA GLY A 449 -33.73 20.49 16.54
C GLY A 449 -33.98 21.79 17.29
N CYS A 450 -33.01 22.21 18.10
CA CYS A 450 -33.13 23.43 18.93
C CYS A 450 -32.64 24.70 18.21
N SER A 451 -31.93 24.57 17.09
CA SER A 451 -31.31 25.69 16.34
C SER A 451 -30.44 26.60 17.22
N GLY A 452 -29.70 26.02 18.18
CA GLY A 452 -28.88 26.78 19.13
C GLY A 452 -27.93 25.89 19.92
N SER A 453 -26.90 26.51 20.49
CA SER A 453 -25.97 25.82 21.39
C SER A 453 -26.55 25.65 22.80
N PRO A 454 -26.09 24.66 23.57
CA PRO A 454 -26.56 24.47 24.95
C PRO A 454 -26.37 25.69 25.86
N LEU A 455 -25.35 26.52 25.61
CA LEU A 455 -25.08 27.74 26.38
C LEU A 455 -26.19 28.79 26.25
N LEU A 456 -26.89 28.82 25.10
CA LEU A 456 -27.94 29.78 24.80
C LEU A 456 -29.31 29.10 24.83
N ASN A 457 -29.93 28.91 23.67
CA ASN A 457 -31.30 28.40 23.51
C ASN A 457 -31.37 26.89 23.19
N GLY A 458 -30.25 26.17 23.22
CA GLY A 458 -30.17 24.76 22.80
C GLY A 458 -30.53 23.72 23.88
N THR A 459 -30.69 24.14 25.13
CA THR A 459 -30.93 23.21 26.24
C THR A 459 -32.43 22.94 26.42
N LEU A 460 -32.82 21.66 26.32
CA LEU A 460 -34.16 21.18 26.63
C LEU A 460 -34.16 20.48 27.99
N ASP A 461 -35.34 20.37 28.60
CA ASP A 461 -35.58 19.52 29.77
C ASP A 461 -35.11 18.08 29.55
N LEU A 462 -35.31 17.56 28.34
CA LEU A 462 -34.83 16.25 27.89
C LEU A 462 -33.31 16.12 27.99
N HIS A 463 -32.55 17.15 27.63
CA HIS A 463 -31.08 17.15 27.72
C HIS A 463 -30.62 17.09 29.17
N VAL A 464 -31.19 17.94 30.03
CA VAL A 464 -30.86 17.99 31.45
C VAL A 464 -31.17 16.65 32.14
N SER A 465 -32.32 16.04 31.82
CA SER A 465 -32.66 14.72 32.35
C SER A 465 -31.68 13.64 31.89
N LEU A 466 -31.19 13.70 30.65
CA LEU A 466 -30.23 12.72 30.14
C LEU A 466 -28.88 12.85 30.85
N GLU A 467 -28.41 14.08 31.09
CA GLU A 467 -27.19 14.33 31.86
C GLU A 467 -27.29 13.74 33.27
N GLN A 468 -28.42 13.95 33.95
CA GLN A 468 -28.65 13.40 35.29
C GLN A 468 -28.67 11.87 35.29
N GLU A 469 -29.32 11.25 34.31
CA GLU A 469 -29.40 9.79 34.21
C GLU A 469 -28.04 9.17 33.91
N LEU A 470 -27.23 9.80 33.05
CA LEU A 470 -25.85 9.36 32.76
C LEU A 470 -24.93 9.51 33.98
N ALA A 471 -25.02 10.62 34.70
CA ALA A 471 -24.28 10.84 35.94
C ALA A 471 -24.63 9.76 36.98
N CYS A 472 -25.92 9.48 37.17
CA CYS A 472 -26.40 8.41 38.04
C CYS A 472 -25.91 7.02 37.57
N PHE A 473 -25.99 6.74 36.27
CA PHE A 473 -25.56 5.48 35.68
C PHE A 473 -24.08 5.17 35.97
N LEU A 474 -23.22 6.18 35.88
CA LEU A 474 -21.78 6.02 36.15
C LEU A 474 -21.39 6.24 37.62
N GLY A 475 -22.35 6.59 38.48
CA GLY A 475 -22.04 6.98 39.86
C GLY A 475 -21.12 8.20 39.94
N LYS A 476 -21.26 9.15 39.00
CA LYS A 476 -20.51 10.41 38.97
C LYS A 476 -21.39 11.59 39.39
N PRO A 477 -20.83 12.64 40.01
CA PRO A 477 -21.63 13.79 40.45
C PRO A 477 -22.32 14.58 39.35
N ALA A 478 -21.77 14.59 38.13
CA ALA A 478 -22.27 15.37 37.01
C ALA A 478 -21.94 14.73 35.66
N ALA A 479 -22.72 15.10 34.65
CA ALA A 479 -22.39 14.86 33.25
C ALA A 479 -22.80 16.07 32.39
N VAL A 480 -22.17 16.21 31.21
CA VAL A 480 -22.52 17.19 30.18
C VAL A 480 -22.56 16.53 28.80
N LEU A 481 -23.58 16.84 28.01
CA LEU A 481 -23.74 16.28 26.65
C LEU A 481 -22.90 17.03 25.62
N CYS A 482 -22.48 16.34 24.56
CA CYS A 482 -21.88 16.89 23.35
C CYS A 482 -22.52 16.25 22.11
N SER A 483 -22.42 16.93 20.97
CA SER A 483 -23.16 16.57 19.75
C SER A 483 -22.61 15.33 19.04
N THR A 484 -21.36 14.92 19.34
CA THR A 484 -20.77 13.63 18.95
C THR A 484 -19.76 13.17 19.99
N GLY A 485 -19.47 11.88 20.05
CA GLY A 485 -18.35 11.37 20.86
C GLY A 485 -17.00 11.96 20.43
N TYR A 486 -16.78 12.17 19.13
CA TYR A 486 -15.58 12.87 18.65
C TYR A 486 -15.46 14.23 19.34
N GLN A 487 -16.49 15.07 19.24
CA GLN A 487 -16.54 16.40 19.87
C GLN A 487 -16.44 16.39 21.40
N SER A 488 -16.96 15.35 22.09
CA SER A 488 -16.78 15.23 23.55
C SER A 488 -15.30 15.26 23.94
N ASN A 489 -14.47 14.49 23.22
CA ASN A 489 -13.03 14.45 23.47
C ASN A 489 -12.36 15.80 23.23
N LEU A 490 -12.68 16.50 22.12
CA LEU A 490 -12.13 17.84 21.88
C LEU A 490 -12.58 18.83 22.96
N ALA A 491 -13.89 18.87 23.26
CA ALA A 491 -14.44 19.83 24.20
C ALA A 491 -13.86 19.67 25.61
N ALA A 492 -13.68 18.43 26.07
CA ALA A 492 -13.12 18.17 27.39
C ALA A 492 -11.62 18.47 27.47
N ILE A 493 -10.82 17.85 26.60
CA ILE A 493 -9.35 17.95 26.70
C ILE A 493 -8.88 19.37 26.33
N SER A 494 -9.51 20.04 25.37
CA SER A 494 -9.15 21.43 25.03
C SER A 494 -9.59 22.44 26.10
N ALA A 495 -10.52 22.08 26.99
CA ALA A 495 -10.87 22.91 28.13
C ALA A 495 -9.94 22.63 29.32
N LEU A 496 -9.67 21.37 29.61
CA LEU A 496 -8.95 20.96 30.81
C LEU A 496 -7.42 21.12 30.71
N CYS A 497 -6.88 21.17 29.50
CA CYS A 497 -5.44 21.27 29.26
C CYS A 497 -5.11 22.53 28.47
N GLU A 498 -3.93 23.09 28.75
CA GLU A 498 -3.40 24.29 28.10
C GLU A 498 -1.88 24.18 27.90
N SER A 499 -1.29 25.19 27.25
CA SER A 499 0.16 25.31 27.13
C SER A 499 0.85 25.21 28.50
N GLY A 500 1.87 24.35 28.60
CA GLY A 500 2.58 24.05 29.85
C GLY A 500 2.14 22.74 30.51
N ASP A 501 0.96 22.22 30.19
CA ASP A 501 0.51 20.90 30.63
C ASP A 501 1.16 19.76 29.85
N MET A 502 1.02 18.54 30.38
CA MET A 502 1.51 17.33 29.75
C MET A 502 0.39 16.28 29.67
N ILE A 503 0.00 15.94 28.44
CA ILE A 503 -0.93 14.86 28.15
C ILE A 503 -0.15 13.59 27.82
N ILE A 504 -0.41 12.51 28.57
CA ILE A 504 0.24 11.21 28.39
C ILE A 504 -0.77 10.26 27.75
N GLN A 505 -0.49 9.79 26.53
CA GLN A 505 -1.45 8.98 25.74
C GLN A 505 -0.91 7.60 25.41
N ASP A 506 -1.81 6.61 25.30
CA ASP A 506 -1.51 5.33 24.67
C ASP A 506 -1.27 5.56 23.17
N ALA A 507 -0.29 4.84 22.60
CA ALA A 507 0.03 4.94 21.18
C ALA A 507 -1.11 4.55 20.22
N LEU A 508 -2.10 3.76 20.68
CA LEU A 508 -3.25 3.31 19.87
C LEU A 508 -4.57 3.98 20.23
N ASN A 509 -4.54 5.06 21.03
CA ASN A 509 -5.74 5.83 21.34
C ASN A 509 -6.51 6.27 20.09
N HIS A 510 -7.82 6.41 20.23
CA HIS A 510 -8.66 6.90 19.14
C HIS A 510 -8.20 8.29 18.65
N ARG A 511 -8.33 8.52 17.34
CA ARG A 511 -7.88 9.73 16.66
C ARG A 511 -8.37 11.03 17.31
N SER A 512 -9.59 11.03 17.85
CA SER A 512 -10.15 12.20 18.54
C SER A 512 -9.33 12.63 19.76
N LEU A 513 -8.67 11.72 20.46
CA LEU A 513 -7.85 12.04 21.63
C LEU A 513 -6.54 12.72 21.21
N PHE A 514 -5.95 12.28 20.10
CA PHE A 514 -4.79 12.95 19.50
C PHE A 514 -5.14 14.34 18.98
N ASP A 515 -6.25 14.47 18.25
CA ASP A 515 -6.68 15.76 17.71
C ASP A 515 -7.10 16.72 18.84
N ALA A 516 -7.66 16.20 19.94
CA ALA A 516 -7.99 16.99 21.13
C ALA A 516 -6.74 17.46 21.89
N ALA A 517 -5.71 16.61 22.05
CA ALA A 517 -4.41 17.02 22.63
C ALA A 517 -3.71 18.07 21.76
N ARG A 518 -3.84 17.98 20.43
CA ARG A 518 -3.33 19.03 19.54
C ARG A 518 -4.11 20.34 19.68
N LEU A 519 -5.44 20.26 19.85
CA LEU A 519 -6.29 21.43 19.99
C LEU A 519 -6.07 22.17 21.33
N SER A 520 -5.72 21.45 22.41
CA SER A 520 -5.48 22.05 23.72
C SER A 520 -4.23 22.94 23.79
N GLY A 521 -3.28 22.74 22.86
CA GLY A 521 -1.97 23.42 22.89
C GLY A 521 -1.03 22.91 23.99
N ALA A 522 -1.42 21.88 24.74
CA ALA A 522 -0.54 21.20 25.69
C ALA A 522 0.54 20.37 24.97
N ASP A 523 1.65 20.13 25.65
CA ASP A 523 2.58 19.10 25.18
C ASP A 523 1.91 17.73 25.37
N PHE A 524 2.19 16.79 24.46
CA PHE A 524 1.80 15.41 24.67
C PHE A 524 2.94 14.44 24.37
N THR A 525 2.91 13.31 25.05
CA THR A 525 3.89 12.23 24.89
C THR A 525 3.17 10.88 24.88
N LEU A 526 3.80 9.90 24.23
CA LEU A 526 3.21 8.57 24.05
C LEU A 526 3.93 7.56 24.94
N TYR A 527 3.16 6.68 25.56
CA TYR A 527 3.68 5.39 26.02
C TYR A 527 3.32 4.29 25.01
N ARG A 528 4.01 3.15 25.09
CA ARG A 528 3.79 2.05 24.15
C ARG A 528 2.46 1.40 24.51
N HIS A 529 1.74 0.90 23.51
CA HIS A 529 0.41 0.34 23.69
C HIS A 529 0.35 -0.65 24.85
N ASN A 530 -0.50 -0.35 25.84
CA ASN A 530 -0.72 -1.15 27.05
C ASN A 530 0.56 -1.52 27.85
N ASP A 531 1.66 -0.76 27.70
CA ASP A 531 2.95 -1.00 28.36
C ASP A 531 3.08 -0.15 29.64
N MET A 532 2.69 -0.73 30.78
CA MET A 532 2.67 -0.05 32.07
C MET A 532 4.07 0.32 32.59
N ASP A 533 5.11 -0.43 32.23
CA ASP A 533 6.49 -0.11 32.57
C ASP A 533 6.99 1.12 31.82
N HIS A 534 6.60 1.26 30.55
CA HIS A 534 6.87 2.46 29.78
C HIS A 534 6.08 3.66 30.32
N LEU A 535 4.79 3.48 30.62
CA LEU A 535 3.98 4.52 31.26
C LEU A 535 4.63 5.02 32.56
N ALA A 536 5.06 4.12 33.45
CA ALA A 536 5.73 4.49 34.69
C ALA A 536 7.04 5.28 34.45
N ARG A 537 7.81 4.94 33.41
CA ARG A 537 9.00 5.71 33.00
C ARG A 537 8.65 7.10 32.49
N VAL A 538 7.60 7.22 31.69
CA VAL A 538 7.11 8.50 31.16
C VAL A 538 6.61 9.40 32.30
N LEU A 539 5.87 8.83 33.26
CA LEU A 539 5.40 9.56 34.44
C LEU A 539 6.56 10.13 35.25
N ARG A 540 7.60 9.34 35.53
CA ARG A 540 8.82 9.83 36.22
C ARG A 540 9.51 10.97 35.47
N ARG A 541 9.63 10.86 34.14
CA ARG A 541 10.30 11.89 33.31
C ARG A 541 9.53 13.20 33.22
N THR A 542 8.24 13.18 33.53
CA THR A 542 7.34 14.34 33.42
C THR A 542 6.94 14.90 34.79
N GLU A 543 7.56 14.42 35.88
CA GLU A 543 7.33 14.95 37.23
C GLU A 543 7.55 16.47 37.30
N GLY A 544 6.80 17.13 38.17
CA GLY A 544 6.77 18.59 38.30
C GLY A 544 5.84 19.32 37.31
N ARG A 545 5.32 18.65 36.28
CA ARG A 545 4.29 19.20 35.38
C ARG A 545 2.88 18.85 35.85
N ARG A 546 1.91 19.72 35.50
CA ARG A 546 0.47 19.41 35.52
C ARG A 546 0.21 18.35 34.44
N ARG A 547 -0.34 17.19 34.83
CA ARG A 547 -0.39 16.00 33.97
C ARG A 547 -1.74 15.30 34.00
N ILE A 548 -2.10 14.75 32.85
CA ILE A 548 -3.25 13.86 32.69
C ILE A 548 -2.89 12.67 31.79
N ILE A 549 -3.26 11.47 32.21
CA ILE A 549 -3.23 10.26 31.36
C ILE A 549 -4.56 10.21 30.61
N VAL A 550 -4.50 10.05 29.29
CA VAL A 550 -5.66 9.94 28.42
C VAL A 550 -5.60 8.58 27.73
N VAL A 551 -6.66 7.77 27.86
CA VAL A 551 -6.65 6.38 27.39
C VAL A 551 -8.01 5.89 26.90
N ASP A 552 -8.04 5.13 25.81
CA ASP A 552 -9.20 4.33 25.41
C ASP A 552 -9.37 3.14 26.37
N ALA A 553 -10.59 2.92 26.88
CA ALA A 553 -10.88 1.77 27.72
C ALA A 553 -10.82 0.44 26.95
N VAL A 554 -11.32 0.45 25.72
CA VAL A 554 -11.29 -0.66 24.76
C VAL A 554 -10.80 -0.13 23.42
N PHE A 555 -9.69 -0.67 22.94
CA PHE A 555 -9.03 -0.21 21.72
C PHE A 555 -9.76 -0.71 20.49
N SER A 556 -10.13 0.22 19.62
CA SER A 556 -11.12 -0.02 18.58
C SER A 556 -10.68 -0.97 17.46
N MET A 557 -9.38 -1.19 17.25
CA MET A 557 -8.86 -2.04 16.18
C MET A 557 -8.63 -3.47 16.66
N GLU A 558 -8.00 -3.63 17.82
CA GLU A 558 -7.61 -4.92 18.41
C GLU A 558 -8.71 -5.51 19.30
N GLY A 559 -9.61 -4.69 19.83
CA GLY A 559 -10.60 -5.13 20.83
C GLY A 559 -10.00 -5.40 22.22
N THR A 560 -8.74 -5.05 22.44
CA THR A 560 -8.05 -5.17 23.74
C THR A 560 -8.61 -4.19 24.77
N VAL A 561 -8.50 -4.55 26.05
CA VAL A 561 -8.91 -3.71 27.19
C VAL A 561 -7.67 -3.10 27.83
N ALA A 562 -7.69 -1.80 28.13
CA ALA A 562 -6.62 -1.13 28.86
C ALA A 562 -6.53 -1.65 30.31
N ASP A 563 -5.30 -1.76 30.85
CA ASP A 563 -5.09 -2.02 32.28
C ASP A 563 -5.38 -0.76 33.13
N LEU A 564 -6.66 -0.39 33.20
CA LEU A 564 -7.12 0.80 33.92
C LEU A 564 -6.83 0.72 35.43
N ALA A 565 -6.68 -0.49 35.98
CA ALA A 565 -6.35 -0.68 37.39
C ALA A 565 -4.93 -0.22 37.70
N THR A 566 -3.95 -0.67 36.90
CA THR A 566 -2.55 -0.25 37.02
C THR A 566 -2.39 1.22 36.62
N ILE A 567 -3.09 1.70 35.59
CA ILE A 567 -3.09 3.13 35.22
C ILE A 567 -3.54 3.99 36.39
N ALA A 568 -4.64 3.64 37.05
CA ALA A 568 -5.13 4.38 38.21
C ALA A 568 -4.12 4.37 39.37
N GLU A 569 -3.45 3.23 39.63
CA GLU A 569 -2.40 3.14 40.66
C GLU A 569 -1.20 4.03 40.35
N LEU A 570 -0.73 4.01 39.10
CA LEU A 570 0.37 4.86 38.65
C LEU A 570 -0.02 6.35 38.70
N ALA A 571 -1.27 6.67 38.35
CA ALA A 571 -1.78 8.03 38.41
C ALA A 571 -1.78 8.57 39.85
N ASP A 572 -2.31 7.81 40.80
CA ASP A 572 -2.31 8.16 42.23
C ASP A 572 -0.89 8.34 42.76
N ARG A 573 0.01 7.39 42.46
CA ARG A 573 1.40 7.40 42.93
C ARG A 573 2.19 8.60 42.43
N HIS A 574 1.92 9.06 41.21
CA HIS A 574 2.66 10.16 40.60
C HIS A 574 1.89 11.49 40.62
N GLY A 575 0.72 11.58 41.25
CA GLY A 575 -0.08 12.81 41.31
C GLY A 575 -0.57 13.27 39.93
N CYS A 576 -1.10 12.34 39.15
CA CYS A 576 -1.60 12.55 37.79
C CYS A 576 -3.12 12.32 37.74
N ARG A 577 -3.83 13.00 36.85
CA ARG A 577 -5.26 12.75 36.59
C ARG A 577 -5.45 11.68 35.51
N VAL A 578 -6.62 11.06 35.45
CA VAL A 578 -6.99 10.05 34.45
C VAL A 578 -8.27 10.44 33.70
N TYR A 579 -8.15 10.50 32.38
CA TYR A 579 -9.25 10.62 31.43
C TYR A 579 -9.40 9.30 30.68
N VAL A 580 -10.59 8.70 30.75
CA VAL A 580 -10.89 7.44 30.05
C VAL A 580 -12.00 7.61 29.02
N ASP A 581 -11.78 7.13 27.80
CA ASP A 581 -12.81 7.01 26.76
C ASP A 581 -13.42 5.60 26.82
N GLU A 582 -14.64 5.50 27.33
CA GLU A 582 -15.37 4.24 27.52
C GLU A 582 -16.26 3.89 26.31
N SER A 583 -16.07 4.53 25.15
CA SER A 583 -17.01 4.45 24.02
C SER A 583 -17.32 3.02 23.55
N HIS A 584 -16.34 2.13 23.53
CA HIS A 584 -16.52 0.73 23.10
C HIS A 584 -16.95 -0.22 24.24
N ALA A 585 -16.92 0.25 25.48
CA ALA A 585 -17.21 -0.54 26.66
C ALA A 585 -18.59 -0.26 27.27
N LEU A 586 -19.05 1.00 27.23
CA LEU A 586 -20.36 1.37 27.78
C LEU A 586 -21.50 0.57 27.13
N GLY A 587 -22.44 0.16 27.97
CA GLY A 587 -23.54 -0.72 27.63
C GLY A 587 -23.17 -2.20 27.54
N VAL A 588 -21.89 -2.56 27.38
CA VAL A 588 -21.43 -3.94 27.12
C VAL A 588 -20.65 -4.52 28.31
N LEU A 589 -19.62 -3.81 28.77
CA LEU A 589 -18.71 -4.30 29.81
C LEU A 589 -19.11 -3.80 31.20
N GLY A 590 -18.73 -4.61 32.20
CA GLY A 590 -18.90 -4.28 33.60
C GLY A 590 -20.33 -4.42 34.13
N PRO A 591 -20.50 -4.27 35.46
CA PRO A 591 -21.79 -4.32 36.11
C PRO A 591 -22.76 -3.32 35.49
N ASP A 592 -23.99 -3.76 35.19
CA ASP A 592 -25.03 -2.98 34.50
C ASP A 592 -24.62 -2.36 33.14
N GLY A 593 -23.48 -2.75 32.56
CA GLY A 593 -22.92 -2.14 31.35
C GLY A 593 -22.16 -0.83 31.60
N ARG A 594 -21.69 -0.56 32.81
CA ARG A 594 -21.05 0.73 33.19
C ARG A 594 -19.64 0.96 32.62
N GLY A 595 -19.10 0.05 31.81
CA GLY A 595 -17.81 0.20 31.15
C GLY A 595 -16.70 -0.67 31.75
N ALA A 596 -15.52 -0.60 31.14
CA ALA A 596 -14.37 -1.41 31.52
C ALA A 596 -13.80 -0.96 32.87
N SER A 597 -13.80 0.34 33.17
CA SER A 597 -13.38 0.83 34.50
C SER A 597 -14.28 0.30 35.62
N ALA A 598 -15.57 0.10 35.36
CA ALA A 598 -16.48 -0.55 36.31
C ALA A 598 -16.19 -2.05 36.43
N ALA A 599 -15.92 -2.74 35.31
CA ALA A 599 -15.54 -4.16 35.31
C ALA A 599 -14.26 -4.40 36.13
N LEU A 600 -13.31 -3.47 36.08
CA LEU A 600 -12.04 -3.51 36.81
C LEU A 600 -12.13 -2.90 38.23
N GLY A 601 -13.30 -2.44 38.67
CA GLY A 601 -13.50 -1.88 40.00
C GLY A 601 -12.85 -0.52 40.25
N VAL A 602 -12.47 0.21 39.20
CA VAL A 602 -11.73 1.50 39.28
C VAL A 602 -12.48 2.70 38.71
N LEU A 603 -13.75 2.56 38.30
CA LEU A 603 -14.57 3.68 37.79
C LEU A 603 -14.55 4.92 38.70
N ALA A 604 -14.58 4.73 40.02
CA ALA A 604 -14.52 5.83 40.99
C ALA A 604 -13.20 6.63 40.90
N ARG A 605 -12.09 5.99 40.50
CA ARG A 605 -10.75 6.57 40.38
C ARG A 605 -10.48 7.25 39.03
N MET A 606 -11.41 7.15 38.08
CA MET A 606 -11.32 7.88 36.81
C MET A 606 -11.82 9.31 37.02
N ASP A 607 -10.97 10.33 36.85
CA ASP A 607 -11.38 11.73 37.07
C ASP A 607 -12.41 12.19 36.03
N VAL A 608 -12.20 11.78 34.78
CA VAL A 608 -13.07 12.10 33.66
C VAL A 608 -13.41 10.83 32.89
N VAL A 609 -14.70 10.58 32.71
CA VAL A 609 -15.24 9.46 31.94
C VAL A 609 -15.96 10.02 30.74
N MET A 610 -15.48 9.67 29.55
CA MET A 610 -16.13 10.01 28.29
C MET A 610 -16.91 8.81 27.75
N GLY A 611 -18.06 9.08 27.12
CA GLY A 611 -18.77 8.08 26.34
C GLY A 611 -19.41 8.64 25.07
N THR A 612 -19.75 7.74 24.14
CA THR A 612 -20.47 8.05 22.90
C THR A 612 -21.84 7.38 22.87
N PHE A 613 -22.80 8.02 22.18
CA PHE A 613 -24.11 7.44 21.93
C PHE A 613 -24.18 6.68 20.60
N SER A 614 -23.17 6.80 19.73
CA SER A 614 -23.12 6.22 18.37
C SER A 614 -22.82 4.72 18.29
N LYS A 615 -22.75 4.04 19.44
CA LYS A 615 -22.38 2.63 19.55
C LYS A 615 -23.50 1.85 20.24
N SER A 616 -23.27 1.38 21.47
CA SER A 616 -24.24 0.60 22.25
C SER A 616 -25.59 1.28 22.45
N PHE A 617 -25.60 2.62 22.58
CA PHE A 617 -26.82 3.41 22.81
C PHE A 617 -27.53 3.86 21.52
N ALA A 618 -27.05 3.40 20.35
CA ALA A 618 -27.76 3.43 19.08
C ALA A 618 -28.36 4.79 18.66
N SER A 619 -27.62 5.88 18.89
CA SER A 619 -28.03 7.24 18.55
C SER A 619 -26.83 8.02 17.96
N VAL A 620 -26.81 9.34 18.09
CA VAL A 620 -25.64 10.21 17.87
C VAL A 620 -25.44 11.08 19.11
N GLY A 621 -24.22 11.59 19.30
CA GLY A 621 -23.85 12.35 20.49
C GLY A 621 -22.78 11.68 21.34
N GLY A 622 -22.41 12.35 22.41
CA GLY A 622 -21.54 11.83 23.45
C GLY A 622 -21.71 12.64 24.72
N PHE A 623 -20.93 12.30 25.75
CA PHE A 623 -20.97 13.00 27.02
C PHE A 623 -19.63 12.91 27.74
N ILE A 624 -19.49 13.78 28.74
CA ILE A 624 -18.39 13.76 29.71
C ILE A 624 -19.00 13.73 31.09
N ALA A 625 -18.57 12.78 31.93
CA ALA A 625 -18.97 12.64 33.31
C ALA A 625 -17.76 12.73 34.25
N GLY A 626 -17.98 13.28 35.44
CA GLY A 626 -16.92 13.53 36.41
C GLY A 626 -17.42 14.35 37.58
N ASP A 627 -16.50 14.94 38.32
CA ASP A 627 -16.83 15.86 39.40
C ASP A 627 -17.52 17.12 38.88
N ARG A 628 -18.50 17.62 39.64
CA ARG A 628 -19.33 18.77 39.25
C ARG A 628 -18.50 19.99 38.80
N PRO A 629 -17.46 20.45 39.53
CA PRO A 629 -16.67 21.59 39.10
C PRO A 629 -15.94 21.36 37.78
N VAL A 630 -15.47 20.12 37.53
CA VAL A 630 -14.78 19.75 36.28
C VAL A 630 -15.77 19.77 35.11
N VAL A 631 -16.93 19.14 35.29
CA VAL A 631 -17.99 19.09 34.26
C VAL A 631 -18.53 20.48 33.95
N ASP A 632 -18.78 21.31 34.98
CA ASP A 632 -19.25 22.67 34.78
C ASP A 632 -18.17 23.54 34.13
N TYR A 633 -16.89 23.33 34.44
CA TYR A 633 -15.80 24.02 33.73
C TYR A 633 -15.80 23.67 32.24
N ILE A 634 -15.92 22.38 31.89
CA ILE A 634 -16.02 21.93 30.50
C ILE A 634 -17.28 22.51 29.81
N ARG A 635 -18.42 22.56 30.51
CA ARG A 635 -19.67 23.14 29.98
C ARG A 635 -19.49 24.59 29.54
N HIS A 636 -18.67 25.37 30.25
CA HIS A 636 -18.50 26.80 29.97
C HIS A 636 -17.26 27.13 29.13
N ASN A 637 -16.26 26.24 29.05
CA ASN A 637 -14.99 26.50 28.37
C ASN A 637 -14.69 25.53 27.21
N GLY A 638 -15.40 24.41 27.11
CA GLY A 638 -15.24 23.45 26.03
C GLY A 638 -15.80 23.98 24.72
N SER A 639 -14.91 24.48 23.84
CA SER A 639 -15.29 25.09 22.56
C SER A 639 -16.22 24.21 21.71
N GLY A 640 -15.96 22.90 21.68
CA GLY A 640 -16.79 21.90 20.98
C GLY A 640 -18.20 21.71 21.54
N HIS A 641 -18.46 22.17 22.76
CA HIS A 641 -19.78 22.21 23.39
C HIS A 641 -20.42 23.61 23.27
N VAL A 642 -19.66 24.66 23.59
CA VAL A 642 -20.14 26.05 23.63
C VAL A 642 -20.55 26.58 22.25
N PHE A 643 -19.75 26.27 21.22
CA PHE A 643 -19.93 26.79 19.85
C PHE A 643 -20.51 25.75 18.89
N SER A 644 -21.20 24.73 19.40
CA SER A 644 -21.89 23.72 18.60
C SER A 644 -23.36 23.64 18.96
N ALA A 645 -24.21 23.36 17.97
CA ALA A 645 -25.63 23.13 18.20
C ALA A 645 -25.84 21.92 19.11
N SER A 646 -26.84 21.99 19.99
CA SER A 646 -27.18 20.89 20.90
C SER A 646 -27.57 19.61 20.13
N LEU A 647 -27.55 18.49 20.86
CA LEU A 647 -28.07 17.23 20.35
C LEU A 647 -29.54 17.40 19.91
N PRO A 648 -29.98 16.79 18.78
CA PRO A 648 -31.38 16.81 18.39
C PRO A 648 -32.28 16.09 19.42
N PRO A 649 -33.53 16.54 19.64
CA PRO A 649 -34.43 15.92 20.61
C PRO A 649 -34.65 14.43 20.36
N ALA A 650 -34.81 14.05 19.08
CA ALA A 650 -34.96 12.66 18.64
C ALA A 650 -33.79 11.78 19.11
N ALA A 651 -32.56 12.28 18.96
CA ALA A 651 -31.35 11.57 19.35
C ALA A 651 -31.21 11.49 20.87
N ALA A 652 -31.52 12.56 21.61
CA ALA A 652 -31.48 12.55 23.08
C ALA A 652 -32.51 11.57 23.67
N ALA A 653 -33.73 11.52 23.13
CA ALA A 653 -34.77 10.60 23.56
C ALA A 653 -34.45 9.15 23.21
N ALA A 654 -33.90 8.90 22.02
CA ALA A 654 -33.41 7.57 21.62
C ALA A 654 -32.34 7.07 22.60
N THR A 655 -31.37 7.91 22.96
CA THR A 655 -30.31 7.57 23.92
C THR A 655 -30.89 7.27 25.31
N HIS A 656 -31.84 8.07 25.78
CA HIS A 656 -32.58 7.83 27.03
C HIS A 656 -33.21 6.45 27.05
N ALA A 657 -34.01 6.14 26.02
CA ALA A 657 -34.66 4.84 25.90
C ALA A 657 -33.63 3.71 25.80
N ALA A 658 -32.56 3.88 25.02
CA ALA A 658 -31.52 2.88 24.85
C ALA A 658 -30.78 2.57 26.16
N LEU A 659 -30.45 3.59 26.96
CA LEU A 659 -29.83 3.43 28.28
C LEU A 659 -30.74 2.66 29.25
N ARG A 660 -32.04 2.97 29.25
CA ARG A 660 -33.02 2.27 30.10
C ARG A 660 -33.20 0.81 29.67
N VAL A 661 -33.34 0.57 28.37
CA VAL A 661 -33.44 -0.78 27.80
C VAL A 661 -32.17 -1.58 28.11
N SER A 662 -30.97 -1.00 27.93
CA SER A 662 -29.72 -1.71 28.21
C SER A 662 -29.59 -2.13 29.67
N ARG A 663 -30.12 -1.35 30.60
CA ARG A 663 -30.13 -1.69 32.03
C ARG A 663 -31.17 -2.75 32.36
N ARG A 664 -32.37 -2.65 31.77
CA ARG A 664 -33.48 -3.57 32.02
C ARG A 664 -33.29 -4.94 31.35
N GLU A 665 -32.54 -5.00 30.25
CA GLU A 665 -32.31 -6.22 29.46
C GLU A 665 -30.84 -6.66 29.50
N PRO A 666 -30.36 -7.14 30.67
CA PRO A 666 -28.95 -7.50 30.86
C PRO A 666 -28.46 -8.59 29.90
N ASP A 667 -29.34 -9.50 29.48
CA ASP A 667 -29.04 -10.61 28.57
C ASP A 667 -28.51 -10.15 27.20
N ARG A 668 -28.75 -8.89 26.79
CA ARG A 668 -28.16 -8.35 25.57
C ARG A 668 -26.63 -8.33 25.63
N ARG A 669 -26.06 -7.99 26.79
CA ARG A 669 -24.60 -7.96 27.00
C ARG A 669 -23.99 -9.35 26.85
N ALA A 670 -24.60 -10.33 27.54
CA ALA A 670 -24.16 -11.72 27.46
C ALA A 670 -24.20 -12.25 26.02
N ARG A 671 -25.27 -11.92 25.26
CA ARG A 671 -25.41 -12.33 23.85
C ARG A 671 -24.33 -11.74 22.94
N VAL A 672 -23.98 -10.46 23.11
CA VAL A 672 -22.89 -9.83 22.34
C VAL A 672 -21.56 -10.54 22.55
N LEU A 673 -21.21 -10.74 23.83
CA LEU A 673 -19.94 -11.36 24.19
C LEU A 673 -19.89 -12.83 23.75
N ALA A 674 -21.00 -13.56 23.89
CA ALA A 674 -21.11 -14.93 23.40
C ALA A 674 -20.97 -15.02 21.87
N ALA A 675 -21.58 -14.09 21.12
CA ALA A 675 -21.42 -14.04 19.66
C ALA A 675 -19.97 -13.75 19.24
N ALA A 676 -19.31 -12.82 19.94
CA ALA A 676 -17.91 -12.48 19.68
C ALA A 676 -16.97 -13.67 19.96
N GLU A 677 -17.14 -14.33 21.11
CA GLU A 677 -16.36 -15.51 21.48
C GLU A 677 -16.59 -16.68 20.53
N TYR A 678 -17.85 -16.92 20.15
CA TYR A 678 -18.22 -17.96 19.18
C TYR A 678 -17.50 -17.76 17.86
N MET A 679 -17.55 -16.54 17.33
CA MET A 679 -16.95 -16.21 16.04
C MET A 679 -15.42 -16.22 16.11
N ALA A 680 -14.80 -15.66 17.15
CA ALA A 680 -13.36 -15.74 17.33
C ALA A 680 -12.85 -17.18 17.37
N THR A 681 -13.54 -18.04 18.14
CA THR A 681 -13.22 -19.47 18.21
C THR A 681 -13.40 -20.17 16.86
N GLY A 682 -14.49 -19.87 16.15
CA GLY A 682 -14.77 -20.42 14.83
C GLY A 682 -13.71 -20.00 13.79
N LEU A 683 -13.33 -18.72 13.77
CA LEU A 683 -12.31 -18.18 12.88
C LEU A 683 -10.93 -18.76 13.19
N ALA A 684 -10.57 -18.88 14.47
CA ALA A 684 -9.30 -19.51 14.89
C ALA A 684 -9.22 -20.98 14.45
N ARG A 685 -10.33 -21.73 14.53
CA ARG A 685 -10.40 -23.11 14.01
C ARG A 685 -10.21 -23.22 12.50
N GLN A 686 -10.51 -22.13 11.76
CA GLN A 686 -10.28 -22.04 10.31
C GLN A 686 -8.87 -21.56 9.96
N GLY A 687 -8.00 -21.33 10.95
CA GLY A 687 -6.61 -20.90 10.76
C GLY A 687 -6.40 -19.39 10.80
N TYR A 688 -7.44 -18.58 11.03
CA TYR A 688 -7.27 -17.13 11.14
C TYR A 688 -6.64 -16.72 12.48
N GLN A 689 -5.81 -15.69 12.44
CA GLN A 689 -5.42 -14.94 13.63
C GLN A 689 -6.59 -14.04 14.07
N ALA A 690 -7.40 -14.56 15.00
CA ALA A 690 -8.62 -13.92 15.49
C ALA A 690 -8.71 -13.92 17.03
N GLU A 691 -7.76 -13.24 17.69
CA GLU A 691 -7.69 -13.20 19.15
C GLU A 691 -8.94 -12.56 19.77
N TYR A 692 -9.45 -13.18 20.84
CA TYR A 692 -10.58 -12.68 21.60
C TYR A 692 -10.13 -12.11 22.94
N HIS A 693 -10.44 -10.84 23.17
CA HIS A 693 -10.06 -10.12 24.39
C HIS A 693 -11.25 -9.79 25.29
N GLY A 694 -12.34 -10.55 25.20
CA GLY A 694 -13.50 -10.35 26.06
C GLY A 694 -14.36 -9.12 25.72
N THR A 695 -14.31 -8.66 24.47
CA THR A 695 -15.06 -7.47 24.01
C THR A 695 -15.91 -7.78 22.77
N ALA A 696 -16.74 -6.84 22.35
CA ALA A 696 -17.59 -7.03 21.17
C ALA A 696 -16.85 -6.94 19.81
N ILE A 697 -15.51 -6.82 19.84
CA ILE A 697 -14.66 -6.60 18.68
C ILE A 697 -13.70 -7.78 18.56
N VAL A 698 -13.60 -8.36 17.36
CA VAL A 698 -12.61 -9.41 17.05
C VAL A 698 -11.84 -8.99 15.80
N PRO A 699 -10.53 -8.73 15.90
CA PRO A 699 -9.69 -8.51 14.73
C PRO A 699 -9.47 -9.82 13.98
N VAL A 700 -9.33 -9.76 12.67
CA VAL A 700 -8.95 -10.90 11.81
C VAL A 700 -7.77 -10.45 10.96
N ILE A 701 -6.58 -10.94 11.24
CA ILE A 701 -5.34 -10.46 10.60
C ILE A 701 -5.01 -11.31 9.37
N LEU A 702 -4.73 -10.67 8.23
CA LEU A 702 -4.27 -11.30 6.99
C LEU A 702 -2.84 -10.92 6.60
N GLY A 703 -2.28 -9.86 7.20
CA GLY A 703 -0.87 -9.48 7.02
C GLY A 703 -0.51 -8.75 5.74
N ASN A 704 -1.47 -8.47 4.84
CA ASN A 704 -1.23 -7.70 3.62
C ASN A 704 -2.42 -6.78 3.29
N PRO A 705 -2.20 -5.48 3.02
CA PRO A 705 -3.28 -4.54 2.67
C PRO A 705 -4.08 -4.95 1.44
N THR A 706 -3.43 -5.34 0.35
CA THR A 706 -4.10 -5.72 -0.91
C THR A 706 -4.98 -6.94 -0.72
N VAL A 707 -4.48 -7.95 0.02
CA VAL A 707 -5.24 -9.15 0.39
C VAL A 707 -6.44 -8.79 1.27
N ALA A 708 -6.29 -7.87 2.22
CA ALA A 708 -7.39 -7.39 3.05
C ALA A 708 -8.50 -6.71 2.23
N HIS A 709 -8.16 -5.82 1.29
CA HIS A 709 -9.17 -5.14 0.46
C HIS A 709 -9.88 -6.11 -0.49
N ALA A 710 -9.13 -6.98 -1.17
CA ALA A 710 -9.70 -7.99 -2.07
C ALA A 710 -10.55 -9.02 -1.30
N GLY A 711 -10.07 -9.48 -0.15
CA GLY A 711 -10.77 -10.39 0.74
C GLY A 711 -12.07 -9.79 1.28
N TYR A 712 -12.07 -8.51 1.66
CA TYR A 712 -13.29 -7.80 2.07
C TYR A 712 -14.35 -7.80 0.96
N LEU A 713 -13.97 -7.46 -0.28
CA LEU A 713 -14.89 -7.48 -1.41
C LEU A 713 -15.40 -8.90 -1.71
N ARG A 714 -14.53 -9.90 -1.58
CA ARG A 714 -14.88 -11.32 -1.73
C ARG A 714 -15.91 -11.78 -0.69
N LEU A 715 -15.73 -11.39 0.59
CA LEU A 715 -16.70 -11.66 1.66
C LEU A 715 -18.02 -10.95 1.38
N MET A 716 -17.96 -9.67 0.99
CA MET A 716 -19.14 -8.86 0.73
C MET A 716 -19.98 -9.45 -0.40
N ARG A 717 -19.37 -9.84 -1.52
CA ARG A 717 -20.03 -10.52 -2.64
C ARG A 717 -20.60 -11.90 -2.27
N SER A 718 -20.11 -12.51 -1.20
CA SER A 718 -20.67 -13.76 -0.63
C SER A 718 -21.65 -13.55 0.52
N GLY A 719 -22.05 -12.30 0.76
CA GLY A 719 -23.11 -11.97 1.69
C GLY A 719 -22.64 -11.77 3.13
N VAL A 720 -21.38 -11.38 3.36
CA VAL A 720 -20.86 -10.98 4.67
C VAL A 720 -20.14 -9.64 4.58
N TYR A 721 -20.59 -8.65 5.33
CA TYR A 721 -19.89 -7.37 5.49
C TYR A 721 -18.99 -7.39 6.73
N VAL A 722 -17.76 -6.93 6.55
CA VAL A 722 -16.76 -6.66 7.59
C VAL A 722 -16.13 -5.30 7.35
N ASN A 723 -15.43 -4.73 8.34
CA ASN A 723 -14.66 -3.51 8.11
C ASN A 723 -13.21 -3.86 7.69
N PRO A 724 -12.78 -3.56 6.46
CA PRO A 724 -11.38 -3.73 6.08
C PRO A 724 -10.49 -2.73 6.84
N VAL A 725 -9.34 -3.19 7.33
CA VAL A 725 -8.35 -2.40 8.06
C VAL A 725 -6.98 -2.56 7.43
N ALA A 726 -6.31 -1.43 7.21
CA ALA A 726 -5.01 -1.31 6.58
C ALA A 726 -4.39 0.05 6.96
N PRO A 727 -3.12 0.33 6.59
CA PRO A 727 -2.52 1.64 6.82
C PRO A 727 -3.37 2.80 6.26
N PRO A 728 -3.46 3.95 6.96
CA PRO A 728 -2.67 4.31 8.15
C PRO A 728 -3.29 3.87 9.49
N ALA A 729 -4.43 3.16 9.49
CA ALA A 729 -5.12 2.79 10.72
C ALA A 729 -4.36 1.74 11.53
N VAL A 730 -3.73 0.80 10.84
CA VAL A 730 -2.87 -0.24 11.41
C VAL A 730 -1.60 -0.38 10.57
N PRO A 731 -0.49 -0.90 11.13
CA PRO A 731 0.67 -1.33 10.34
C PRO A 731 0.30 -2.35 9.26
N GLU A 732 1.11 -2.48 8.21
CA GLU A 732 0.79 -3.35 7.07
C GLU A 732 0.61 -4.81 7.47
N GLU A 733 1.47 -5.31 8.36
CA GLU A 733 1.47 -6.65 8.91
C GLU A 733 0.25 -6.97 9.79
N ARG A 734 -0.50 -5.94 10.19
CA ARG A 734 -1.77 -6.06 10.93
C ARG A 734 -2.99 -5.85 10.03
N SER A 735 -2.82 -5.71 8.72
CA SER A 735 -3.94 -5.52 7.79
C SER A 735 -4.85 -6.74 7.76
N GLY A 736 -6.16 -6.51 7.62
CA GLY A 736 -7.16 -7.56 7.64
C GLY A 736 -8.57 -6.99 7.83
N PHE A 737 -9.32 -7.54 8.78
CA PHE A 737 -10.68 -7.12 9.09
C PHE A 737 -10.85 -6.79 10.57
N ARG A 738 -11.68 -5.79 10.86
CA ARG A 738 -12.26 -5.62 12.19
C ARG A 738 -13.70 -6.10 12.14
N THR A 739 -13.97 -7.19 12.84
CA THR A 739 -15.33 -7.70 13.02
C THR A 739 -15.95 -7.18 14.32
N SER A 740 -17.26 -7.00 14.34
CA SER A 740 -17.99 -6.48 15.48
C SER A 740 -19.37 -7.10 15.56
N TYR A 741 -19.82 -7.43 16.77
CA TYR A 741 -20.97 -8.30 16.99
C TYR A 741 -22.12 -7.60 17.70
N LEU A 742 -23.35 -7.98 17.35
CA LEU A 742 -24.57 -7.46 17.95
C LEU A 742 -25.28 -8.49 18.83
N ALA A 743 -26.05 -8.00 19.80
CA ALA A 743 -26.90 -8.80 20.69
C ALA A 743 -28.02 -9.52 19.95
N ASP A 744 -28.42 -9.02 18.78
CA ASP A 744 -29.47 -9.56 17.94
C ASP A 744 -28.96 -10.47 16.82
N HIS A 745 -27.66 -10.82 16.82
CA HIS A 745 -27.15 -11.86 15.94
C HIS A 745 -27.90 -13.17 16.15
N ARG A 746 -28.38 -13.73 15.04
CA ARG A 746 -28.95 -15.07 15.01
C ARG A 746 -27.81 -16.06 14.83
N GLN A 747 -27.91 -17.23 15.47
CA GLN A 747 -26.93 -18.30 15.30
C GLN A 747 -26.71 -18.65 13.82
N SER A 748 -27.79 -18.72 13.04
CA SER A 748 -27.74 -18.99 11.59
C SER A 748 -26.94 -17.94 10.80
N ASP A 749 -26.95 -16.68 11.22
CA ASP A 749 -26.22 -15.61 10.54
C ASP A 749 -24.72 -15.72 10.85
N LEU A 750 -24.36 -16.07 12.10
CA LEU A 750 -22.99 -16.35 12.51
C LEU A 750 -22.44 -17.61 11.81
N ASP A 751 -23.22 -18.68 11.75
CA ASP A 751 -22.84 -19.91 11.05
C ASP A 751 -22.64 -19.67 9.55
N ARG A 752 -23.53 -18.89 8.92
CA ARG A 752 -23.36 -18.46 7.53
C ARG A 752 -22.08 -17.64 7.35
N ALA A 753 -21.78 -16.73 8.27
CA ALA A 753 -20.56 -15.95 8.21
C ALA A 753 -19.31 -16.84 8.31
N LEU A 754 -19.26 -17.77 9.28
CA LEU A 754 -18.17 -18.73 9.40
C LEU A 754 -18.02 -19.59 8.13
N HIS A 755 -19.12 -20.01 7.51
CA HIS A 755 -19.05 -20.74 6.24
C HIS A 755 -18.41 -19.91 5.11
N VAL A 756 -18.79 -18.63 4.99
CA VAL A 756 -18.21 -17.72 4.00
C VAL A 756 -16.73 -17.44 4.28
N PHE A 757 -16.36 -17.29 5.57
CA PHE A 757 -14.96 -17.17 5.99
C PHE A 757 -14.15 -18.45 5.68
N ALA A 758 -14.72 -19.64 5.86
CA ALA A 758 -14.05 -20.89 5.51
C ALA A 758 -13.66 -20.93 4.02
N GLY A 759 -14.56 -20.48 3.14
CA GLY A 759 -14.26 -20.37 1.71
C GLY A 759 -13.16 -19.35 1.39
N LEU A 760 -13.10 -18.23 2.13
CA LEU A 760 -12.00 -17.28 2.01
C LEU A 760 -10.67 -17.88 2.49
N ALA A 761 -10.68 -18.65 3.58
CA ALA A 761 -9.49 -19.31 4.12
C ALA A 761 -8.95 -20.33 3.12
N GLU A 762 -9.82 -21.18 2.58
CA GLU A 762 -9.47 -22.14 1.52
C GLU A 762 -8.87 -21.45 0.30
N ASP A 763 -9.46 -20.32 -0.12
CA ASP A 763 -8.96 -19.55 -1.25
C ASP A 763 -7.55 -18.96 -1.02
N LEU A 764 -7.25 -18.53 0.22
CA LEU A 764 -5.99 -17.83 0.59
C LEU A 764 -4.86 -18.76 1.02
N THR A 765 -5.17 -20.00 1.42
CA THR A 765 -4.17 -20.96 1.89
C THR A 765 -3.62 -21.77 0.71
N PRO A 766 -2.31 -21.69 0.37
CA PRO A 766 -1.70 -22.60 -0.59
C PRO A 766 -1.77 -24.04 -0.07
N GLN A 767 -2.00 -25.04 -0.95
CA GLN A 767 -2.07 -26.46 -0.56
C GLN A 767 -0.88 -26.86 0.33
N GLY A 768 -1.14 -27.15 1.62
CA GLY A 768 -0.14 -27.63 2.59
C GLY A 768 0.47 -26.58 3.54
N ALA A 769 0.07 -25.31 3.48
CA ALA A 769 0.52 -24.28 4.43
C ALA A 769 -0.57 -23.96 5.47
N ALA A 770 -0.17 -23.42 6.64
CA ALA A 770 -1.10 -22.72 7.53
C ALA A 770 -1.28 -21.27 7.03
N LEU A 771 -2.47 -20.71 7.24
CA LEU A 771 -2.86 -19.37 6.77
C LEU A 771 -2.11 -18.25 7.51
#